data_AF-A0A8S1AVG6-F1
#
_entry.id   AF-A0A8S1AVG6-F1
#
_cell.length_a   1.000
_cell.length_b   1.000
_cell.length_c   1.000
_cell.angle_alpha   90.00
_cell.angle_beta   90.00
_cell.angle_gamma   90.00
#
_symmetry.space_group_name_H-M   'P 1'
#
loop_
_entity.id
_entity.type
_entity.pdbx_description
1 polymer ?
#
loop_
_entity_poly.entity_id
_entity_poly.type
_entity_poly.pdbx_seq_one_letter_code
_entity_poly.pdbx_strand_id
1 'polypeptide(L)'
;MDKSRFSMLLLEPGEIYFEDYSCVLNHIALKNENSQQGRLKLCSKSLVFEPRDWAHPLIKMQFKDCSDITIIESIDKKNNVIKVKMKMYAEMLEENILAPYKFIYEDKDFFVFFDFASAEECLCQMQQLQRASTLHAPEHNSMVATILHSRYMRMEFDPVMMDDFTEQIVCELQAEKISPLVRHQGKLALTPTTIYFQPFSNVESSPVLKLKLAHLRRMYKRRFLLRQVGLEVYSAEESSVPHIYLTFQSDRARDRIYSILQESPHVHLESVHTEEMTLQWQNGIVSNYDYLMYLNCLADRSKNDLTQYPVFPWVVADYTSETLDFNKSETFRDLSKPMGALNPDRLERLKERYHEMSDPKFLYGSHYSAPGLVLFYLVRKYPKYMLCLQNGRFDHPDRMFNSVKDVYNNCLRNMSDFKELVPEFYDIEGKGDFLMNKYEINFGERHDGSKVNNVTLPPWAKSPEDFVFKLREALESEYVCRHLHLWIDLIFGYKQRGEEAIKADNVFHHVCYEGAVNLECIYDMNDRHALEVQIMEFGQVPKQLFTKPHVRKITPRIAKSLAFNDNLSYKMECVDVLSLHKEAVKCAIRQGNIIISVGKDGTLKVYDIVQRKQIRSVILSSTPLSSCVMVNENTVAIGAWDNEIYLYDVEYGRVVESFRAHDDSVSCLLWLDKERLLISGGYDGVVRVWGNIFRTGQALRGLKAEFDHDGKVTNVTYRRRRHEIDIITATGDGEVFVWDYTTRELKSKISVHSSPISGVCFILSGDRVVTASEDGDVSVTDLSVLHSVYQKHLPEPVTSLCWDGSSVLWLGGSNGSLLQWNMLTVTQTSSHIAHDFSINNVYFDEISKTVITASEDKTVKIWKLTLDS
;
A
#
# COMPACT_ATOMS: atom_id res chain seq x y z
N MET A 1 17.42 -10.57 -36.71
CA MET A 1 17.39 -9.10 -36.51
C MET A 1 18.49 -8.79 -35.53
N ASP A 2 19.55 -8.11 -35.98
CA ASP A 2 20.64 -7.67 -35.10
C ASP A 2 20.05 -6.75 -34.03
N LYS A 3 20.20 -7.11 -32.75
CA LYS A 3 19.76 -6.26 -31.64
C LYS A 3 20.58 -4.97 -31.69
N SER A 4 19.91 -3.82 -31.86
CA SER A 4 20.56 -2.50 -31.78
C SER A 4 21.17 -2.31 -30.38
N ARG A 5 22.40 -1.78 -30.34
CA ARG A 5 23.11 -1.33 -29.14
C ARG A 5 22.58 0.01 -28.63
N PHE A 6 21.94 0.80 -29.50
CA PHE A 6 21.38 2.10 -29.15
C PHE A 6 20.20 1.96 -28.18
N SER A 7 20.19 2.80 -27.15
CA SER A 7 19.11 2.93 -26.19
C SER A 7 18.91 4.41 -25.87
N MET A 8 17.67 4.81 -25.59
CA MET A 8 17.33 6.16 -25.15
C MET A 8 18.08 6.60 -23.91
N LEU A 9 18.58 5.66 -23.09
CA LEU A 9 19.40 5.96 -21.90
C LEU A 9 20.81 6.51 -22.23
N LEU A 10 21.25 6.41 -23.49
CA LEU A 10 22.49 7.05 -23.96
C LEU A 10 22.31 8.54 -24.28
N LEU A 11 21.05 8.98 -24.31
CA LEU A 11 20.68 10.37 -24.54
C LEU A 11 20.69 11.15 -23.23
N GLU A 12 20.83 12.47 -23.34
CA GLU A 12 20.71 13.34 -22.16
C GLU A 12 19.25 13.36 -21.65
N PRO A 13 19.01 13.59 -20.35
CA PRO A 13 17.64 13.76 -19.85
C PRO A 13 16.87 14.82 -20.65
N GLY A 14 15.70 14.43 -21.18
CA GLY A 14 14.85 15.28 -22.02
C GLY A 14 15.27 15.37 -23.51
N GLU A 15 16.32 14.69 -23.93
CA GLU A 15 16.67 14.54 -25.35
C GLU A 15 15.74 13.51 -26.02
N ILE A 16 15.18 13.88 -27.18
CA ILE A 16 14.22 13.04 -27.91
C ILE A 16 14.89 12.42 -29.13
N TYR A 17 14.62 11.14 -29.38
CA TYR A 17 14.99 10.45 -30.60
C TYR A 17 13.90 10.60 -31.66
N PHE A 18 14.30 10.96 -32.88
CA PHE A 18 13.37 11.14 -34.00
C PHE A 18 13.33 9.93 -34.91
N GLU A 19 14.47 9.60 -35.54
CA GLU A 19 14.54 8.59 -36.61
C GLU A 19 16.00 8.14 -36.83
N ASP A 20 16.18 7.09 -37.63
CA ASP A 20 17.48 6.56 -38.01
C ASP A 20 17.67 6.33 -39.50
N TYR A 21 18.91 6.49 -39.93
CA TYR A 21 19.32 6.35 -41.32
C TYR A 21 20.45 5.34 -41.46
N SER A 22 20.31 4.40 -42.41
CA SER A 22 21.41 3.52 -42.82
C SER A 22 22.48 4.33 -43.55
N CYS A 23 23.70 4.28 -43.04
CA CYS A 23 24.80 5.05 -43.57
C CYS A 23 26.16 4.39 -43.35
N VAL A 24 27.15 4.90 -44.06
CA VAL A 24 28.56 4.60 -43.85
C VAL A 24 29.23 5.84 -43.30
N LEU A 25 29.91 5.72 -42.16
CA LEU A 25 30.71 6.78 -41.55
C LEU A 25 32.17 6.64 -41.97
N ASN A 26 32.80 7.77 -42.31
CA ASN A 26 34.22 7.81 -42.60
C ASN A 26 34.86 9.10 -42.04
N HIS A 27 36.18 9.08 -41.87
CA HIS A 27 36.98 10.23 -41.43
C HIS A 27 37.65 10.97 -42.59
N ILE A 28 37.50 10.46 -43.82
CA ILE A 28 38.06 11.05 -45.04
C ILE A 28 36.94 11.17 -46.09
N ALA A 29 37.01 12.17 -46.96
CA ALA A 29 36.03 12.46 -48.01
C ALA A 29 35.91 11.41 -49.12
N LEU A 30 36.64 10.28 -49.04
CA LEU A 30 36.63 9.18 -50.01
C LEU A 30 36.35 7.86 -49.27
N LYS A 31 35.43 7.03 -49.78
CA LYS A 31 35.16 5.69 -49.24
C LYS A 31 36.41 4.81 -49.38
N ASN A 32 36.96 4.36 -48.26
CA ASN A 32 38.15 3.50 -48.16
C ASN A 32 37.83 2.24 -47.33
N GLU A 33 38.77 1.28 -47.25
CA GLU A 33 38.61 0.04 -46.45
C GLU A 33 38.31 0.29 -44.95
N ASN A 34 38.64 1.47 -44.41
CA ASN A 34 38.37 1.87 -43.02
C ASN A 34 36.95 2.45 -42.80
N SER A 35 36.08 2.41 -43.80
CA SER A 35 34.72 2.96 -43.68
C SER A 35 33.83 2.09 -42.80
N GLN A 36 33.17 2.69 -41.82
CA GLN A 36 32.33 1.96 -40.87
C GLN A 36 30.88 1.98 -41.34
N GLN A 37 30.33 0.81 -41.65
CA GLN A 37 28.90 0.68 -41.95
C GLN A 37 28.08 0.67 -40.65
N GLY A 38 26.97 1.38 -40.62
CA GLY A 38 26.15 1.49 -39.43
C GLY A 38 24.83 2.23 -39.64
N ARG A 39 24.28 2.74 -38.54
CA ARG A 39 23.08 3.57 -38.55
C ARG A 39 23.35 4.89 -37.83
N LEU A 40 22.92 6.00 -38.42
CA LEU A 40 22.95 7.31 -37.79
C LEU A 40 21.59 7.57 -37.16
N LYS A 41 21.56 7.76 -35.85
CA LYS A 41 20.39 8.13 -35.06
C LYS A 41 20.32 9.65 -34.96
N LEU A 42 19.20 10.24 -35.37
CA LEU A 42 18.94 11.67 -35.26
C LEU A 42 18.15 11.94 -33.96
N CYS A 43 18.74 12.73 -33.06
CA CYS A 43 18.12 13.14 -31.80
C CYS A 43 18.00 14.66 -31.72
N SER A 44 17.25 15.18 -30.76
CA SER A 44 16.98 16.62 -30.63
C SER A 44 18.21 17.46 -30.27
N LYS A 45 19.19 16.87 -29.58
CA LYS A 45 20.42 17.55 -29.16
C LYS A 45 21.70 16.95 -29.76
N SER A 46 21.63 15.74 -30.30
CA SER A 46 22.81 15.04 -30.82
C SER A 46 22.51 14.12 -32.00
N LEU A 47 23.59 13.71 -32.64
CA LEU A 47 23.63 12.60 -33.60
C LEU A 47 24.38 11.45 -32.96
N VAL A 48 23.83 10.24 -33.02
CA VAL A 48 24.51 9.04 -32.51
C VAL A 48 24.73 8.07 -33.65
N PHE A 49 25.99 7.83 -34.01
CA PHE A 49 26.34 6.81 -34.99
C PHE A 49 26.56 5.47 -34.28
N GLU A 50 25.85 4.45 -34.75
CA GLU A 50 25.92 3.07 -34.28
C GLU A 50 26.59 2.20 -35.36
N PRO A 51 27.89 1.84 -35.19
CA PRO A 51 28.55 0.91 -36.09
C PRO A 51 27.94 -0.49 -36.01
N ARG A 52 27.90 -1.18 -37.15
CA ARG A 52 27.46 -2.58 -37.26
C ARG A 52 28.41 -3.54 -36.53
N ASP A 53 29.71 -3.28 -36.58
CA ASP A 53 30.70 -4.03 -35.83
C ASP A 53 30.71 -3.57 -34.36
N TRP A 54 30.59 -4.54 -33.44
CA TRP A 54 30.56 -4.30 -32.00
C TRP A 54 31.92 -3.94 -31.42
N ALA A 55 33.02 -4.23 -32.12
CA ALA A 55 34.36 -3.82 -31.70
C ALA A 55 34.49 -2.29 -31.67
N HIS A 56 33.77 -1.58 -32.54
CA HIS A 56 33.82 -0.12 -32.61
C HIS A 56 32.82 0.56 -31.66
N PRO A 57 33.22 1.69 -31.04
CA PRO A 57 32.37 2.45 -30.13
C PRO A 57 31.22 3.14 -30.86
N LEU A 58 30.13 3.41 -30.14
CA LEU A 58 29.11 4.35 -30.58
C LEU A 58 29.68 5.77 -30.49
N ILE A 59 29.41 6.59 -31.50
CA ILE A 59 29.92 7.96 -31.59
C ILE A 59 28.76 8.92 -31.39
N LYS A 60 28.75 9.67 -30.29
CA LYS A 60 27.78 10.73 -30.00
C LYS A 60 28.38 12.10 -30.35
N MET A 61 27.70 12.82 -31.22
CA MET A 61 28.05 14.15 -31.72
C MET A 61 26.98 15.16 -31.30
N GLN A 62 27.26 16.00 -30.29
CA GLN A 62 26.29 16.98 -29.80
C GLN A 62 26.25 18.22 -30.70
N PHE A 63 25.05 18.70 -31.03
CA PHE A 63 24.89 19.86 -31.93
C PHE A 63 25.53 21.14 -31.38
N LYS A 64 25.59 21.30 -30.05
CA LYS A 64 26.25 22.46 -29.41
C LYS A 64 27.76 22.55 -29.71
N ASP A 65 28.40 21.40 -29.94
CA ASP A 65 29.82 21.27 -30.22
C ASP A 65 30.09 21.13 -31.74
N CYS A 66 29.03 21.19 -32.55
CA CYS A 66 29.10 21.13 -33.99
C CYS A 66 29.36 22.52 -34.59
N SER A 67 30.48 22.65 -35.30
CA SER A 67 30.88 23.90 -35.93
C SER A 67 30.24 24.11 -37.30
N ASP A 68 30.04 23.04 -38.08
CA ASP A 68 29.49 23.13 -39.42
C ASP A 68 28.84 21.80 -39.86
N ILE A 69 27.72 21.89 -40.58
CA ILE A 69 27.04 20.75 -41.21
C ILE A 69 26.67 21.14 -42.64
N THR A 70 27.34 20.52 -43.61
CA THR A 70 27.20 20.85 -45.04
C THR A 70 27.20 19.60 -45.89
N ILE A 71 26.47 19.63 -47.01
CA ILE A 71 26.63 18.61 -48.06
C ILE A 71 27.95 18.87 -48.79
N ILE A 72 28.67 17.80 -49.09
CA ILE A 72 29.82 17.86 -50.00
C ILE A 72 29.39 17.31 -51.35
N GLU A 73 29.62 18.09 -52.39
CA GLU A 73 29.58 17.61 -53.77
C GLU A 73 30.74 16.63 -53.98
N SER A 74 30.45 15.34 -53.85
CA SER A 74 31.45 14.30 -54.05
C SER A 74 31.72 14.11 -55.56
N ILE A 75 32.89 13.56 -55.90
CA ILE A 75 33.27 13.18 -57.27
C ILE A 75 32.38 12.04 -57.82
N ASP A 76 31.62 11.36 -56.95
CA ASP A 76 30.69 10.29 -57.30
C ASP A 76 29.29 10.87 -57.59
N LYS A 77 28.62 10.39 -58.64
CA LYS A 77 27.43 11.00 -59.28
C LYS A 77 26.15 11.11 -58.42
N LYS A 78 26.21 10.84 -57.12
CA LYS A 78 25.10 11.00 -56.16
C LYS A 78 25.58 11.87 -54.99
N ASN A 79 25.09 13.11 -54.90
CA ASN A 79 25.35 14.08 -53.82
C ASN A 79 24.72 13.61 -52.48
N ASN A 80 25.14 12.46 -51.95
CA ASN A 80 24.51 11.82 -50.78
C ASN A 80 25.45 11.75 -49.56
N VAL A 81 26.28 12.78 -49.38
CA VAL A 81 27.30 12.85 -48.33
C VAL A 81 27.16 14.13 -47.53
N ILE A 82 27.03 13.99 -46.20
CA ILE A 82 27.04 15.12 -45.27
C ILE A 82 28.37 15.13 -44.51
N LYS A 83 29.00 16.31 -44.48
CA LYS A 83 30.12 16.62 -43.59
C LYS A 83 29.58 17.16 -42.28
N VAL A 84 29.98 16.56 -41.16
CA VAL A 84 29.72 17.06 -39.81
C VAL A 84 31.06 17.38 -39.16
N LYS A 85 31.29 18.66 -38.86
CA LYS A 85 32.54 19.11 -38.24
C LYS A 85 32.35 19.36 -36.74
N MET A 86 33.01 18.55 -35.92
CA MET A 86 32.86 18.54 -34.46
C MET A 86 34.11 19.08 -33.78
N LYS A 87 33.94 19.89 -32.73
CA LYS A 87 35.02 20.28 -31.80
C LYS A 87 35.26 19.24 -30.70
N MET A 88 34.19 18.49 -30.39
CA MET A 88 34.17 17.47 -29.37
C MET A 88 33.16 16.39 -29.75
N TYR A 89 33.49 15.14 -29.48
CA TYR A 89 32.58 14.01 -29.61
C TYR A 89 32.82 13.00 -28.48
N ALA A 90 31.82 12.15 -28.21
CA ALA A 90 31.92 11.14 -27.17
C ALA A 90 31.88 9.72 -27.76
N GLU A 91 32.78 8.86 -27.30
CA GLU A 91 32.80 7.43 -27.58
C GLU A 91 32.12 6.68 -26.42
N MET A 92 31.25 5.73 -26.76
CA MET A 92 30.44 4.95 -25.80
C MET A 92 30.41 3.47 -26.18
N LEU A 93 30.28 2.58 -25.19
CA LEU A 93 30.08 1.14 -25.38
C LEU A 93 31.06 0.50 -26.38
N GLU A 94 32.35 0.85 -26.27
CA GLU A 94 33.44 0.17 -26.98
C GLU A 94 33.43 -1.31 -26.60
N GLU A 95 33.54 -2.20 -27.59
CA GLU A 95 33.40 -3.67 -27.43
C GLU A 95 32.08 -4.11 -26.75
N ASN A 96 31.05 -3.23 -26.76
CA ASN A 96 29.79 -3.41 -26.03
C ASN A 96 29.96 -3.51 -24.50
N ILE A 97 31.06 -2.99 -23.95
CA ILE A 97 31.35 -2.94 -22.52
C ILE A 97 30.77 -1.66 -21.92
N LEU A 98 30.13 -1.79 -20.76
CA LEU A 98 29.56 -0.65 -20.06
C LEU A 98 30.64 0.09 -19.26
N ALA A 99 30.97 1.31 -19.69
CA ALA A 99 31.97 2.17 -19.06
C ALA A 99 31.56 3.65 -19.16
N PRO A 100 32.21 4.55 -18.38
CA PRO A 100 32.06 5.99 -18.57
C PRO A 100 32.35 6.41 -20.01
N TYR A 101 31.65 7.44 -20.49
CA TYR A 101 31.83 7.94 -21.85
C TYR A 101 33.20 8.63 -21.97
N LYS A 102 33.87 8.37 -23.10
CA LYS A 102 35.17 8.94 -23.40
C LYS A 102 34.96 10.18 -24.27
N PHE A 103 35.13 11.35 -23.65
CA PHE A 103 35.00 12.64 -24.31
C PHE A 103 36.32 13.04 -24.99
N ILE A 104 36.29 13.20 -26.31
CA ILE A 104 37.46 13.54 -27.13
C ILE A 104 37.33 14.99 -27.61
N TYR A 105 38.30 15.82 -27.23
CA TYR A 105 38.36 17.25 -27.57
C TYR A 105 39.34 17.46 -28.73
N GLU A 106 38.91 17.12 -29.94
CA GLU A 106 39.66 17.38 -31.17
C GLU A 106 38.72 17.88 -32.26
N ASP A 107 39.21 18.82 -33.09
CA ASP A 107 38.51 19.23 -34.30
C ASP A 107 38.54 18.07 -35.31
N LYS A 108 37.39 17.42 -35.51
CA LYS A 108 37.25 16.24 -36.38
C LYS A 108 36.14 16.40 -37.40
N ASP A 109 36.46 16.00 -38.63
CA ASP A 109 35.51 15.94 -39.73
C ASP A 109 34.96 14.51 -39.86
N PHE A 110 33.63 14.38 -39.83
CA PHE A 110 32.90 13.14 -40.07
C PHE A 110 32.16 13.23 -41.40
N PHE A 111 32.35 12.23 -42.27
CA PHE A 111 31.70 12.12 -43.57
C PHE A 111 30.67 10.99 -43.51
N VAL A 112 29.39 11.35 -43.57
CA VAL A 112 28.27 10.41 -43.50
C VAL A 112 27.71 10.18 -44.91
N PHE A 113 27.85 8.96 -45.42
CA PHE A 113 27.33 8.53 -46.71
C PHE A 113 26.00 7.80 -46.51
N PHE A 114 24.90 8.34 -47.03
CA PHE A 114 23.58 7.75 -46.86
C PHE A 114 23.29 6.68 -47.93
N ASP A 115 22.73 5.54 -47.52
CA ASP A 115 22.45 4.42 -48.43
C ASP A 115 21.09 4.57 -49.13
N PHE A 116 20.04 4.95 -48.39
CA PHE A 116 18.65 4.97 -48.88
C PHE A 116 17.95 6.34 -48.72
N ALA A 117 18.46 7.22 -47.85
CA ALA A 117 17.88 8.54 -47.60
C ALA A 117 18.58 9.62 -48.43
N SER A 118 17.88 10.72 -48.72
CA SER A 118 18.46 11.92 -49.36
C SER A 118 19.22 12.76 -48.34
N ALA A 119 20.47 13.08 -48.64
CA ALA A 119 21.29 13.96 -47.80
C ALA A 119 20.69 15.38 -47.66
N GLU A 120 19.97 15.88 -48.67
CA GLU A 120 19.33 17.21 -48.62
C GLU A 120 18.20 17.27 -47.57
N GLU A 121 17.37 16.23 -47.51
CA GLU A 121 16.28 16.14 -46.53
C GLU A 121 16.83 16.01 -45.11
N CYS A 122 17.85 15.17 -44.93
CA CYS A 122 18.53 14.98 -43.65
C CYS A 122 19.22 16.27 -43.19
N LEU A 123 19.91 16.97 -44.10
CA LEU A 123 20.63 18.21 -43.80
C LEU A 123 19.69 19.29 -43.26
N CYS A 124 18.53 19.48 -43.88
CA CYS A 124 17.55 20.49 -43.45
C CYS A 124 17.14 20.28 -41.98
N GLN A 125 16.83 19.04 -41.62
CA GLN A 125 16.48 18.69 -40.24
C GLN A 125 17.66 18.87 -39.28
N MET A 126 18.86 18.41 -39.66
CA MET A 126 20.07 18.53 -38.84
C MET A 126 20.44 19.99 -38.59
N GLN A 127 20.35 20.85 -39.61
CA GLN A 127 20.61 22.29 -39.49
C GLN A 127 19.54 23.00 -38.65
N GLN A 128 18.28 22.59 -38.76
CA GLN A 128 17.21 23.12 -37.92
C GLN A 128 17.47 22.82 -36.44
N LEU A 129 17.87 21.59 -36.11
CA LEU A 129 18.21 21.17 -34.75
C LEU A 129 19.53 21.79 -34.26
N GLN A 130 20.52 21.96 -35.15
CA GLN A 130 21.75 22.69 -34.84
C GLN A 130 21.46 24.14 -34.47
N ARG A 131 20.63 24.85 -35.24
CA ARG A 131 20.18 26.21 -34.90
C ARG A 131 19.45 26.22 -33.57
N ALA A 132 18.55 25.27 -33.32
CA ALA A 132 17.85 25.15 -32.05
C ALA A 132 18.82 25.00 -30.87
N SER A 133 19.94 24.29 -31.04
CA SER A 133 20.94 24.09 -29.98
C SER A 133 21.70 25.36 -29.56
N THR A 134 21.63 26.42 -30.36
CA THR A 134 22.23 27.74 -30.03
C THR A 134 21.33 28.62 -29.17
N LEU A 135 20.06 28.25 -29.01
CA LEU A 135 19.08 28.99 -28.21
C LEU A 135 19.22 28.70 -26.71
N HIS A 136 18.65 29.58 -25.88
CA HIS A 136 18.50 29.29 -24.45
C HIS A 136 17.55 28.10 -24.22
N ALA A 137 17.74 27.36 -23.13
CA ALA A 137 17.05 26.08 -22.88
C ALA A 137 15.51 26.13 -23.03
N PRO A 138 14.79 27.16 -22.55
CA PRO A 138 13.32 27.23 -22.66
C PRO A 138 12.84 27.41 -24.10
N GLU A 139 13.51 28.26 -24.87
CA GLU A 139 13.24 28.46 -26.30
C GLU A 139 13.58 27.20 -27.12
N HIS A 140 14.73 26.57 -26.82
CA HIS A 140 15.12 25.29 -27.39
C HIS A 140 14.03 24.22 -27.15
N ASN A 141 13.59 24.07 -25.90
CA ASN A 141 12.55 23.11 -25.52
C ASN A 141 11.22 23.40 -26.22
N SER A 142 10.82 24.67 -26.34
CA SER A 142 9.61 25.08 -27.05
C SER A 142 9.68 24.77 -28.55
N MET A 143 10.83 25.02 -29.19
CA MET A 143 11.04 24.71 -30.60
C MET A 143 10.99 23.19 -30.84
N VAL A 144 11.69 22.41 -30.01
CA VAL A 144 11.67 20.94 -30.08
C VAL A 144 10.26 20.39 -29.83
N ALA A 145 9.53 20.93 -28.84
CA ALA A 145 8.15 20.55 -28.57
C ALA A 145 7.21 20.85 -29.74
N THR A 146 7.43 21.97 -30.45
CA THR A 146 6.66 22.33 -31.65
C THR A 146 6.94 21.38 -32.82
N ILE A 147 8.22 21.02 -33.03
CA ILE A 147 8.61 20.02 -34.04
C ILE A 147 7.94 18.68 -33.75
N LEU A 148 7.96 18.25 -32.48
CA LEU A 148 7.30 17.04 -32.03
C LEU A 148 5.79 17.10 -32.23
N HIS A 149 5.15 18.20 -31.82
CA HIS A 149 3.72 18.41 -31.99
C HIS A 149 3.29 18.26 -33.47
N SER A 150 4.04 18.88 -34.38
CA SER A 150 3.80 18.75 -35.82
C SER A 150 3.98 17.31 -36.33
N ARG A 151 4.95 16.56 -35.80
CA ARG A 151 5.12 15.14 -36.13
C ARG A 151 3.98 14.27 -35.56
N TYR A 152 3.52 14.53 -34.34
CA TYR A 152 2.41 13.78 -33.73
C TYR A 152 1.10 13.93 -34.47
N MET A 153 0.75 15.15 -34.87
CA MET A 153 -0.51 15.41 -35.57
C MET A 153 -0.58 14.69 -36.93
N ARG A 154 0.56 14.23 -37.46
CA ARG A 154 0.66 13.44 -38.70
C ARG A 154 0.71 11.93 -38.48
N MET A 155 0.94 11.48 -37.25
CA MET A 155 1.02 10.06 -36.95
C MET A 155 -0.38 9.53 -36.64
N GLU A 156 -0.79 8.46 -37.29
CA GLU A 156 -1.99 7.68 -36.97
C GLU A 156 -1.57 6.31 -36.47
N PHE A 157 -2.39 5.69 -35.61
CA PHE A 157 -2.14 4.32 -35.18
C PHE A 157 -2.25 3.39 -36.40
N ASP A 158 -1.26 2.54 -36.62
CA ASP A 158 -1.27 1.61 -37.76
C ASP A 158 -2.17 0.39 -37.47
N PRO A 159 -3.34 0.26 -38.13
CA PRO A 159 -4.27 -0.83 -37.87
C PRO A 159 -3.69 -2.22 -38.21
N VAL A 160 -2.65 -2.28 -39.06
CA VAL A 160 -1.99 -3.55 -39.45
C VAL A 160 -1.29 -4.20 -38.26
N MET A 161 -0.96 -3.41 -37.24
CA MET A 161 -0.25 -3.88 -36.05
C MET A 161 -1.18 -4.53 -35.00
N MET A 162 -2.50 -4.55 -35.21
CA MET A 162 -3.46 -5.19 -34.31
C MET A 162 -3.39 -6.72 -34.39
N ASP A 163 -3.79 -7.42 -33.33
CA ASP A 163 -3.82 -8.89 -33.32
C ASP A 163 -4.99 -9.46 -34.14
N ASP A 164 -6.12 -8.75 -34.15
CA ASP A 164 -7.33 -9.13 -34.88
C ASP A 164 -7.82 -7.94 -35.73
N PHE A 165 -7.89 -8.15 -37.05
CA PHE A 165 -8.34 -7.14 -38.01
C PHE A 165 -9.84 -6.83 -37.89
N THR A 166 -10.60 -7.62 -37.13
CA THR A 166 -12.02 -7.36 -36.87
C THR A 166 -12.23 -6.43 -35.67
N GLU A 167 -11.21 -6.20 -34.85
CA GLU A 167 -11.27 -5.28 -33.72
C GLU A 167 -11.40 -3.83 -34.22
N GLN A 168 -12.38 -3.10 -33.66
CA GLN A 168 -12.54 -1.67 -33.90
C GLN A 168 -11.91 -0.86 -32.76
N ILE A 169 -11.23 0.22 -33.12
CA ILE A 169 -10.64 1.15 -32.16
C ILE A 169 -11.77 1.96 -31.52
N VAL A 170 -11.95 1.77 -30.22
CA VAL A 170 -12.94 2.47 -29.38
C VAL A 170 -12.43 3.86 -29.01
N CYS A 171 -11.13 3.97 -28.73
CA CYS A 171 -10.51 5.23 -28.35
C CYS A 171 -9.06 5.26 -28.79
N GLU A 172 -8.66 6.39 -29.36
CA GLU A 172 -7.28 6.67 -29.73
C GLU A 172 -6.85 7.98 -29.08
N LEU A 173 -5.73 7.96 -28.35
CA LEU A 173 -5.17 9.13 -27.68
C LEU A 173 -3.66 9.13 -27.75
N GLN A 174 -3.08 10.33 -27.62
CA GLN A 174 -1.65 10.46 -27.38
C GLN A 174 -1.35 10.08 -25.92
N ALA A 175 -0.30 9.29 -25.74
CA ALA A 175 0.20 8.92 -24.42
C ALA A 175 1.74 8.81 -24.44
N GLU A 176 2.36 8.98 -23.28
CA GLU A 176 3.78 8.69 -23.09
C GLU A 176 3.93 7.51 -22.13
N LYS A 177 4.62 6.45 -22.56
CA LYS A 177 5.03 5.35 -21.68
C LYS A 177 6.23 5.81 -20.87
N ILE A 178 6.10 5.75 -19.55
CA ILE A 178 7.13 6.13 -18.60
C ILE A 178 7.97 4.91 -18.24
N SER A 179 9.28 5.06 -18.36
CA SER A 179 10.30 4.14 -17.85
C SER A 179 11.36 4.94 -17.07
N PRO A 180 12.21 4.30 -16.26
CA PRO A 180 13.19 5.03 -15.47
C PRO A 180 14.05 5.98 -16.34
N LEU A 181 13.97 7.29 -16.05
CA LEU A 181 14.63 8.39 -16.76
C LEU A 181 14.21 8.63 -18.23
N VAL A 182 13.36 7.78 -18.82
CA VAL A 182 13.01 7.84 -20.24
C VAL A 182 11.51 7.95 -20.44
N ARG A 183 11.12 8.77 -21.41
CA ARG A 183 9.72 8.93 -21.83
C ARG A 183 9.59 8.45 -23.26
N HIS A 184 8.86 7.37 -23.45
CA HIS A 184 8.57 6.82 -24.76
C HIS A 184 7.27 7.44 -25.25
N GLN A 185 7.37 8.36 -26.19
CA GLN A 185 6.22 9.02 -26.76
C GLN A 185 5.54 8.09 -27.77
N GLY A 186 4.21 8.07 -27.82
CA GLY A 186 3.49 7.18 -28.71
C GLY A 186 1.99 7.46 -28.82
N LYS A 187 1.31 6.59 -29.56
CA LYS A 187 -0.14 6.54 -29.65
C LYS A 187 -0.69 5.33 -28.91
N LEU A 188 -1.74 5.57 -28.14
CA LEU A 188 -2.53 4.56 -27.46
C LEU A 188 -3.80 4.30 -28.27
N ALA A 189 -4.04 3.06 -28.64
CA ALA A 189 -5.30 2.61 -29.22
C ALA A 189 -5.93 1.56 -28.30
N LEU A 190 -7.22 1.75 -27.99
CA LEU A 190 -8.01 0.83 -27.19
C LEU A 190 -9.01 0.11 -28.08
N THR A 191 -9.03 -1.22 -27.99
CA THR A 191 -10.09 -2.08 -28.55
C THR A 191 -10.90 -2.70 -27.41
N PRO A 192 -12.04 -3.37 -27.68
CA PRO A 192 -12.84 -4.02 -26.63
C PRO A 192 -12.12 -5.13 -25.86
N THR A 193 -10.96 -5.58 -26.35
CA THR A 193 -10.22 -6.75 -25.88
C THR A 193 -8.76 -6.43 -25.52
N THR A 194 -8.15 -5.39 -26.10
CA THR A 194 -6.70 -5.15 -26.01
C THR A 194 -6.35 -3.65 -25.94
N ILE A 195 -5.34 -3.32 -25.14
CA ILE A 195 -4.65 -2.03 -25.14
C ILE A 195 -3.42 -2.15 -26.04
N TYR A 196 -3.34 -1.29 -27.05
CA TYR A 196 -2.19 -1.18 -27.95
C TYR A 196 -1.45 0.14 -27.68
N PHE A 197 -0.14 0.07 -27.46
CA PHE A 197 0.71 1.25 -27.38
C PHE A 197 1.78 1.18 -28.48
N GLN A 198 1.70 2.10 -29.43
CA GLN A 198 2.66 2.26 -30.53
C GLN A 198 3.62 3.41 -30.20
N PRO A 199 4.88 3.12 -29.81
CA PRO A 199 5.89 4.16 -29.66
C PRO A 199 6.19 4.84 -31.01
N PHE A 200 6.47 6.13 -30.95
CA PHE A 200 6.95 6.93 -32.09
C PHE A 200 8.34 6.45 -32.52
N SER A 201 9.17 6.11 -31.54
CA SER A 201 10.53 5.62 -31.73
C SER A 201 10.54 4.09 -31.84
N ASN A 202 10.81 3.54 -33.04
CA ASN A 202 10.99 2.10 -33.27
C ASN A 202 12.32 1.55 -32.72
N VAL A 203 12.77 2.07 -31.56
CA VAL A 203 14.02 1.66 -30.90
C VAL A 203 13.84 0.33 -30.17
N GLU A 204 12.62 0.06 -29.65
CA GLU A 204 12.32 -1.20 -28.99
C GLU A 204 12.20 -2.35 -30.01
N SER A 205 12.54 -3.58 -29.58
CA SER A 205 12.51 -4.77 -30.45
C SER A 205 11.10 -5.14 -30.92
N SER A 206 10.07 -4.67 -30.22
CA SER A 206 8.66 -4.83 -30.59
C SER A 206 8.09 -3.47 -31.03
N PRO A 207 7.49 -3.37 -32.23
CA PRO A 207 6.98 -2.10 -32.75
C PRO A 207 5.72 -1.61 -32.04
N VAL A 208 4.95 -2.51 -31.39
CA VAL A 208 3.74 -2.18 -30.63
C VAL A 208 3.68 -3.06 -29.39
N LEU A 209 3.38 -2.46 -28.23
CA LEU A 209 3.08 -3.17 -27.00
C LEU A 209 1.60 -3.54 -26.98
N LYS A 210 1.31 -4.80 -26.65
CA LYS A 210 -0.04 -5.36 -26.68
C LYS A 210 -0.38 -5.91 -25.31
N LEU A 211 -1.46 -5.40 -24.72
CA LEU A 211 -1.91 -5.83 -23.40
C LEU A 211 -3.38 -6.23 -23.45
N LYS A 212 -3.65 -7.52 -23.29
CA LYS A 212 -5.02 -8.06 -23.29
C LYS A 212 -5.77 -7.62 -22.03
N LEU A 213 -6.97 -7.10 -22.20
CA LEU A 213 -7.85 -6.67 -21.11
C LEU A 213 -8.23 -7.82 -20.18
N ALA A 214 -8.37 -9.04 -20.72
CA ALA A 214 -8.63 -10.25 -19.94
C ALA A 214 -7.53 -10.57 -18.90
N HIS A 215 -6.30 -10.09 -19.11
CA HIS A 215 -5.19 -10.32 -18.20
C HIS A 215 -5.00 -9.18 -17.20
N LEU A 216 -5.79 -8.11 -17.32
CA LEU A 216 -5.67 -6.92 -16.49
C LEU A 216 -6.17 -7.24 -15.08
N ARG A 217 -5.32 -7.02 -14.07
CA ARG A 217 -5.62 -7.30 -12.66
C ARG A 217 -5.78 -6.04 -11.82
N ARG A 218 -4.94 -5.03 -12.03
CA ARG A 218 -4.93 -3.82 -11.20
C ARG A 218 -4.71 -2.58 -12.05
N MET A 219 -5.39 -1.49 -11.70
CA MET A 219 -5.24 -0.19 -12.32
C MET A 219 -5.10 0.87 -11.25
N TYR A 220 -4.17 1.79 -11.45
CA TYR A 220 -3.98 2.89 -10.53
C TYR A 220 -3.80 4.21 -11.27
N LYS A 221 -4.56 5.21 -10.84
CA LYS A 221 -4.28 6.60 -11.21
C LYS A 221 -2.98 7.01 -10.51
N ARG A 222 -2.10 7.70 -11.23
CA ARG A 222 -0.77 8.10 -10.75
C ARG A 222 -0.53 9.58 -10.99
N ARG A 223 0.37 10.13 -10.19
CA ARG A 223 0.93 11.47 -10.38
C ARG A 223 2.19 11.38 -11.23
N PHE A 224 2.36 12.28 -12.17
CA PHE A 224 3.62 12.49 -12.87
C PHE A 224 3.94 13.99 -12.83
N LEU A 225 5.13 14.35 -12.35
CA LEU A 225 5.51 15.75 -12.10
C LEU A 225 4.47 16.52 -11.25
N LEU A 226 4.01 15.91 -10.15
CA LEU A 226 2.95 16.41 -9.27
C LEU A 226 1.57 16.64 -9.93
N ARG A 227 1.37 16.21 -11.19
CA ARG A 227 0.09 16.31 -11.91
C ARG A 227 -0.60 14.95 -11.99
N GLN A 228 -1.92 14.95 -11.79
CA GLN A 228 -2.78 13.76 -11.82
C GLN A 228 -3.06 13.29 -13.26
N VAL A 229 -2.02 12.95 -14.03
CA VAL A 229 -2.09 12.60 -15.46
C VAL A 229 -1.60 11.19 -15.78
N GLY A 230 -1.18 10.43 -14.77
CA GLY A 230 -0.65 9.08 -14.93
C GLY A 230 -1.71 7.99 -14.77
N LEU A 231 -1.52 6.88 -15.47
CA LEU A 231 -2.25 5.63 -15.31
C LEU A 231 -1.26 4.47 -15.39
N GLU A 232 -1.21 3.67 -14.32
CA GLU A 232 -0.39 2.48 -14.26
C GLU A 232 -1.29 1.24 -14.22
N VAL A 233 -1.03 0.31 -15.13
CA VAL A 233 -1.82 -0.89 -15.34
C VAL A 233 -0.94 -2.10 -15.10
N TYR A 234 -1.43 -3.04 -14.30
CA TYR A 234 -0.76 -4.30 -13.99
C TYR A 234 -1.60 -5.46 -14.50
N SER A 235 -0.93 -6.40 -15.14
CA SER A 235 -1.50 -7.62 -15.67
C SER A 235 -1.00 -8.84 -14.92
N ALA A 236 -1.62 -9.99 -15.18
CA ALA A 236 -1.15 -11.27 -14.69
C ALA A 236 0.32 -11.52 -15.10
N GLU A 237 1.08 -12.23 -14.25
CA GLU A 237 2.52 -12.50 -14.45
C GLU A 237 2.84 -13.23 -15.76
N GLU A 238 1.88 -13.99 -16.28
CA GLU A 238 1.98 -14.75 -17.53
C GLU A 238 1.83 -13.87 -18.78
N SER A 239 1.47 -12.58 -18.62
CA SER A 239 1.32 -11.63 -19.72
C SER A 239 2.68 -11.23 -20.33
N SER A 240 2.72 -11.05 -21.65
CA SER A 240 3.91 -10.53 -22.36
C SER A 240 4.34 -9.15 -21.86
N VAL A 241 3.38 -8.35 -21.40
CA VAL A 241 3.58 -7.06 -20.74
C VAL A 241 2.97 -7.19 -19.35
N PRO A 242 3.78 -7.38 -18.28
CA PRO A 242 3.27 -7.56 -16.93
C PRO A 242 2.76 -6.24 -16.33
N HIS A 243 3.30 -5.10 -16.79
CA HIS A 243 2.86 -3.78 -16.35
C HIS A 243 3.17 -2.71 -17.41
N ILE A 244 2.41 -1.62 -17.41
CA ILE A 244 2.67 -0.43 -18.23
C ILE A 244 2.27 0.83 -17.46
N TYR A 245 3.14 1.84 -17.47
CA TYR A 245 2.86 3.16 -16.91
C TYR A 245 2.75 4.18 -18.05
N LEU A 246 1.54 4.74 -18.22
CA LEU A 246 1.22 5.75 -19.22
C LEU A 246 0.96 7.10 -18.57
N THR A 247 1.30 8.18 -19.26
CA THR A 247 0.91 9.54 -18.92
C THR A 247 0.17 10.19 -20.09
N PHE A 248 -0.75 11.09 -19.77
CA PHE A 248 -1.62 11.76 -20.73
C PHE A 248 -1.46 13.27 -20.67
N GLN A 249 -2.01 13.96 -21.68
CA GLN A 249 -1.96 15.44 -21.74
C GLN A 249 -2.70 16.12 -20.58
N SER A 250 -3.79 15.51 -20.10
CA SER A 250 -4.66 16.01 -19.02
C SER A 250 -5.23 14.88 -18.16
N ASP A 251 -5.68 15.25 -16.97
CA ASP A 251 -6.42 14.41 -16.04
C ASP A 251 -7.73 13.87 -16.67
N ARG A 252 -8.43 14.70 -17.44
CA ARG A 252 -9.64 14.33 -18.21
C ARG A 252 -9.36 13.22 -19.22
N ALA A 253 -8.24 13.30 -19.94
CA ALA A 253 -7.86 12.27 -20.91
C ALA A 253 -7.55 10.93 -20.21
N ARG A 254 -6.83 10.98 -19.08
CA ARG A 254 -6.59 9.81 -18.23
C ARG A 254 -7.90 9.21 -17.72
N ASP A 255 -8.81 10.03 -17.19
CA ASP A 255 -10.08 9.57 -16.65
C ASP A 255 -10.97 8.93 -17.70
N ARG A 256 -10.98 9.48 -18.93
CA ARG A 256 -11.67 8.85 -20.06
C ARG A 256 -11.17 7.43 -20.31
N ILE A 257 -9.86 7.23 -20.35
CA ILE A 257 -9.26 5.89 -20.55
C ILE A 257 -9.57 4.97 -19.37
N TYR A 258 -9.46 5.49 -18.15
CA TYR A 258 -9.75 4.74 -16.93
C TYR A 258 -11.21 4.23 -16.91
N SER A 259 -12.18 5.09 -17.23
CA SER A 259 -13.59 4.72 -17.31
C SER A 259 -13.87 3.68 -18.38
N ILE A 260 -13.31 3.83 -19.59
CA ILE A 260 -13.46 2.85 -20.68
C ILE A 260 -12.96 1.46 -20.26
N LEU A 261 -11.80 1.40 -19.59
CA LEU A 261 -11.23 0.15 -19.12
C LEU A 261 -12.05 -0.47 -17.98
N GLN A 262 -12.54 0.34 -17.04
CA GLN A 262 -13.35 -0.14 -15.92
C GLN A 262 -14.72 -0.65 -16.36
N GLU A 263 -15.34 -0.06 -17.38
CA GLU A 263 -16.63 -0.48 -17.93
C GLU A 263 -16.51 -1.70 -18.87
N SER A 264 -15.30 -2.10 -19.24
CA SER A 264 -15.08 -3.22 -20.16
C SER A 264 -15.42 -4.57 -19.50
N PRO A 265 -16.24 -5.43 -20.15
CA PRO A 265 -16.67 -6.71 -19.58
C PRO A 265 -15.52 -7.71 -19.43
N HIS A 266 -14.41 -7.50 -20.14
CA HIS A 266 -13.24 -8.37 -20.10
C HIS A 266 -12.25 -8.02 -18.98
N VAL A 267 -12.46 -6.90 -18.27
CA VAL A 267 -11.55 -6.46 -17.21
C VAL A 267 -12.06 -6.95 -15.86
N HIS A 268 -11.23 -7.74 -15.17
CA HIS A 268 -11.52 -8.28 -13.84
C HIS A 268 -10.53 -7.72 -12.83
N LEU A 269 -10.82 -6.51 -12.33
CA LEU A 269 -9.99 -5.85 -11.33
C LEU A 269 -10.09 -6.56 -9.98
N GLU A 270 -8.93 -6.75 -9.35
CA GLU A 270 -8.85 -7.18 -7.95
C GLU A 270 -9.34 -6.04 -7.05
N SER A 271 -10.47 -6.25 -6.36
CA SER A 271 -10.97 -5.31 -5.36
C SER A 271 -10.19 -5.49 -4.07
N VAL A 272 -9.15 -4.70 -3.87
CA VAL A 272 -8.41 -4.67 -2.61
C VAL A 272 -8.79 -3.40 -1.85
N HIS A 273 -9.66 -3.53 -0.85
CA HIS A 273 -10.02 -2.38 -0.02
C HIS A 273 -8.87 -2.09 0.96
N THR A 274 -8.55 -0.81 1.15
CA THR A 274 -7.44 -0.38 2.02
C THR A 274 -7.60 -0.83 3.47
N GLU A 275 -8.85 -0.87 3.92
CA GLU A 275 -9.22 -1.34 5.26
C GLU A 275 -8.99 -2.85 5.43
N GLU A 276 -9.31 -3.66 4.40
CA GLU A 276 -9.05 -5.10 4.39
C GLU A 276 -7.55 -5.39 4.50
N MET A 277 -6.73 -4.73 3.67
CA MET A 277 -5.27 -4.91 3.71
C MET A 277 -4.65 -4.49 5.04
N THR A 278 -5.12 -3.39 5.62
CA THR A 278 -4.65 -2.91 6.92
C THR A 278 -4.99 -3.90 8.03
N LEU A 279 -6.20 -4.43 8.02
CA LEU A 279 -6.65 -5.42 8.99
C LEU A 279 -5.89 -6.76 8.83
N GLN A 280 -5.69 -7.24 7.60
CA GLN A 280 -4.87 -8.42 7.30
C GLN A 280 -3.40 -8.25 7.72
N TRP A 281 -2.82 -7.06 7.53
CA TRP A 281 -1.48 -6.73 8.01
C TRP A 281 -1.41 -6.75 9.53
N GLN A 282 -2.36 -6.12 10.23
CA GLN A 282 -2.39 -6.17 11.69
C GLN A 282 -2.50 -7.60 12.24
N ASN A 283 -3.24 -8.46 11.54
CA ASN A 283 -3.42 -9.88 11.88
C ASN A 283 -2.19 -10.74 11.62
N GLY A 284 -1.20 -10.23 10.87
CA GLY A 284 0.00 -10.99 10.49
C GLY A 284 -0.20 -11.90 9.28
N ILE A 285 -1.23 -11.68 8.45
CA ILE A 285 -1.32 -12.36 7.13
C ILE A 285 -0.36 -11.69 6.16
N VAL A 286 -0.37 -10.35 6.13
CA VAL A 286 0.48 -9.56 5.26
C VAL A 286 1.78 -9.20 6.00
N SER A 287 2.93 -9.41 5.32
CA SER A 287 4.24 -9.05 5.87
C SER A 287 4.41 -7.53 5.94
N ASN A 288 5.34 -7.04 6.76
CA ASN A 288 5.62 -5.61 6.83
C ASN A 288 6.11 -5.06 5.48
N TYR A 289 6.94 -5.83 4.76
CA TYR A 289 7.38 -5.43 3.43
C TYR A 289 6.23 -5.33 2.42
N ASP A 290 5.34 -6.32 2.36
CA ASP A 290 4.23 -6.31 1.40
C ASP A 290 3.28 -5.17 1.70
N TYR A 291 3.03 -4.91 2.99
CA TYR A 291 2.22 -3.78 3.42
C TYR A 291 2.88 -2.43 3.09
N LEU A 292 4.19 -2.29 3.28
CA LEU A 292 4.93 -1.09 2.88
C LEU A 292 4.92 -0.89 1.35
N MET A 293 5.05 -1.97 0.57
CA MET A 293 4.90 -1.91 -0.88
C MET A 293 3.49 -1.48 -1.29
N TYR A 294 2.47 -2.01 -0.61
CA TYR A 294 1.08 -1.62 -0.81
C TYR A 294 0.85 -0.12 -0.50
N LEU A 295 1.32 0.37 0.64
CA LEU A 295 1.21 1.79 1.00
C LEU A 295 1.95 2.70 0.02
N ASN A 296 3.16 2.31 -0.41
CA ASN A 296 3.88 3.03 -1.45
C ASN A 296 3.05 3.11 -2.74
N CYS A 297 2.49 1.99 -3.18
CA CYS A 297 1.63 1.91 -4.35
C CYS A 297 0.38 2.81 -4.21
N LEU A 298 -0.30 2.81 -3.06
CA LEU A 298 -1.43 3.72 -2.81
C LEU A 298 -1.01 5.20 -2.80
N ALA A 299 0.22 5.48 -2.38
CA ALA A 299 0.78 6.82 -2.31
C ALA A 299 1.35 7.33 -3.66
N ASP A 300 0.92 6.71 -4.75
CA ASP A 300 1.35 6.93 -6.15
C ASP A 300 2.82 6.62 -6.45
N ARG A 301 3.52 5.88 -5.58
CA ARG A 301 4.93 5.51 -5.83
C ARG A 301 5.03 4.37 -6.83
N SER A 302 6.01 4.44 -7.73
CA SER A 302 6.29 3.39 -8.73
C SER A 302 7.79 3.24 -8.96
N LYS A 303 8.24 2.01 -9.27
CA LYS A 303 9.64 1.75 -9.64
C LYS A 303 10.00 2.34 -11.03
N ASN A 304 9.00 2.66 -11.86
CA ASN A 304 9.21 3.24 -13.18
C ASN A 304 9.49 4.75 -13.15
N ASP A 305 9.08 5.44 -12.10
CA ASP A 305 9.39 6.86 -11.89
C ASP A 305 10.33 7.02 -10.69
N LEU A 306 11.61 7.29 -10.97
CA LEU A 306 12.62 7.46 -9.93
C LEU A 306 12.35 8.67 -9.01
N THR A 307 11.56 9.66 -9.46
CA THR A 307 11.19 10.83 -8.64
C THR A 307 10.17 10.47 -7.55
N GLN A 308 9.47 9.35 -7.74
CA GLN A 308 8.46 8.78 -6.86
C GLN A 308 8.77 7.31 -6.55
N TYR A 309 10.06 6.98 -6.41
CA TYR A 309 10.45 5.60 -6.10
C TYR A 309 9.92 5.16 -4.73
N PRO A 310 9.53 3.88 -4.54
CA PRO A 310 9.08 3.40 -3.24
C PRO A 310 10.11 3.65 -2.13
N VAL A 311 9.62 4.00 -0.93
CA VAL A 311 10.45 4.38 0.23
C VAL A 311 10.26 3.36 1.34
N PHE A 312 11.37 2.94 1.94
CA PHE A 312 11.43 2.02 3.07
C PHE A 312 12.23 2.64 4.22
N PRO A 313 11.89 2.34 5.48
CA PRO A 313 12.63 2.88 6.61
C PRO A 313 14.03 2.26 6.70
N TRP A 314 15.01 3.01 7.19
CA TRP A 314 16.09 2.40 7.97
C TRP A 314 15.50 1.68 9.18
N VAL A 315 15.81 0.39 9.34
CA VAL A 315 15.36 -0.41 10.50
C VAL A 315 16.48 -0.66 11.49
N VAL A 316 17.64 -1.08 11.00
CA VAL A 316 18.81 -1.39 11.84
C VAL A 316 19.60 -0.10 12.08
N ALA A 317 20.12 0.04 13.30
CA ALA A 317 21.03 1.10 13.72
C ALA A 317 22.47 0.59 13.94
N ASP A 318 22.64 -0.71 14.22
CA ASP A 318 23.96 -1.31 14.45
C ASP A 318 24.57 -1.90 13.17
N TYR A 319 25.55 -1.19 12.61
CA TYR A 319 26.36 -1.63 11.47
C TYR A 319 27.83 -1.91 11.87
N THR A 320 28.09 -2.12 13.16
CA THR A 320 29.44 -2.24 13.72
C THR A 320 29.71 -3.54 14.45
N SER A 321 28.70 -4.14 15.07
CA SER A 321 28.88 -5.38 15.83
C SER A 321 29.10 -6.60 14.92
N GLU A 322 29.73 -7.64 15.48
CA GLU A 322 29.96 -8.94 14.83
C GLU A 322 28.67 -9.77 14.67
N THR A 323 27.67 -9.52 15.52
CA THR A 323 26.37 -10.21 15.49
C THR A 323 25.23 -9.22 15.62
N LEU A 324 24.17 -9.43 14.86
CA LEU A 324 22.95 -8.63 14.91
C LEU A 324 21.96 -9.26 15.90
N ASP A 325 21.77 -8.66 17.07
CA ASP A 325 20.87 -9.17 18.12
C ASP A 325 19.52 -8.45 18.09
N PHE A 326 18.45 -9.18 17.78
CA PHE A 326 17.08 -8.66 17.72
C PHE A 326 16.42 -8.48 19.08
N ASN A 327 17.03 -8.94 20.18
CA ASN A 327 16.50 -8.72 21.53
C ASN A 327 16.95 -7.38 22.12
N LYS A 328 17.97 -6.75 21.52
CA LYS A 328 18.52 -5.48 21.97
C LYS A 328 17.83 -4.33 21.24
N SER A 329 17.18 -3.42 21.99
CA SER A 329 16.48 -2.27 21.42
C SER A 329 17.40 -1.31 20.66
N GLU A 330 18.65 -1.14 21.12
CA GLU A 330 19.68 -0.33 20.46
C GLU A 330 20.07 -0.82 19.06
N THR A 331 19.77 -2.08 18.72
CA THR A 331 19.97 -2.61 17.37
C THR A 331 19.06 -1.91 16.36
N PHE A 332 17.93 -1.37 16.81
CA PHE A 332 16.91 -0.80 15.95
C PHE A 332 16.91 0.73 16.00
N ARG A 333 16.59 1.34 14.86
CA ARG A 333 16.28 2.77 14.76
C ARG A 333 14.97 3.08 15.48
N ASP A 334 14.91 4.26 16.09
CA ASP A 334 13.65 4.85 16.56
C ASP A 334 12.78 5.22 15.35
N LEU A 335 11.77 4.37 15.07
CA LEU A 335 10.84 4.53 13.95
C LEU A 335 9.83 5.68 14.15
N SER A 336 9.75 6.25 15.36
CA SER A 336 8.88 7.39 15.64
C SER A 336 9.42 8.73 15.16
N LYS A 337 10.68 8.76 14.73
CA LYS A 337 11.41 9.97 14.33
C LYS A 337 11.89 9.90 12.88
N PRO A 338 11.84 11.01 12.12
CA PRO A 338 12.50 11.08 10.82
C PRO A 338 14.01 10.95 10.96
N MET A 339 14.72 10.60 9.88
CA MET A 339 16.18 10.44 9.90
C MET A 339 16.90 11.67 10.45
N GLY A 340 16.42 12.87 10.09
CA GLY A 340 16.94 14.15 10.56
C GLY A 340 16.96 14.32 12.08
N ALA A 341 15.97 13.77 12.78
CA ALA A 341 15.75 13.94 14.21
C ALA A 341 16.41 12.87 15.10
N LEU A 342 17.09 11.88 14.51
CA LEU A 342 17.77 10.84 15.29
C LEU A 342 18.98 11.33 16.07
N ASN A 343 19.71 12.31 15.54
CA ASN A 343 20.87 12.90 16.18
C ASN A 343 20.45 14.23 16.85
N PRO A 344 20.46 14.32 18.19
CA PRO A 344 19.96 15.50 18.91
C PRO A 344 20.79 16.76 18.60
N ASP A 345 22.12 16.65 18.57
CA ASP A 345 23.01 17.79 18.32
C ASP A 345 22.79 18.39 16.91
N ARG A 346 22.51 17.51 15.93
CA ARG A 346 22.19 17.95 14.58
C ARG A 346 20.81 18.59 14.52
N LEU A 347 19.83 17.98 15.18
CA LEU A 347 18.45 18.46 15.21
C LEU A 347 18.36 19.87 15.79
N GLU A 348 19.10 20.16 16.85
CA GLU A 348 19.16 21.49 17.46
C GLU A 348 19.58 22.55 16.45
N ARG A 349 20.67 22.32 15.70
CA ARG A 349 21.13 23.24 14.64
C ARG A 349 20.11 23.41 13.51
N LEU A 350 19.38 22.35 13.16
CA LEU A 350 18.31 22.43 12.16
C LEU A 350 17.14 23.28 12.67
N LYS A 351 16.81 23.19 13.96
CA LYS A 351 15.77 24.00 14.60
C LYS A 351 16.17 25.46 14.70
N GLU A 352 17.42 25.76 15.06
CA GLU A 352 17.94 27.14 15.05
C GLU A 352 17.74 27.78 13.67
N ARG A 353 18.18 27.10 12.59
CA ARG A 353 17.95 27.56 11.21
C ARG A 353 16.46 27.72 10.89
N TYR A 354 15.63 26.78 11.33
CA TYR A 354 14.18 26.83 11.10
C TYR A 354 13.53 28.07 11.77
N HIS A 355 13.98 28.44 12.97
CA HIS A 355 13.46 29.60 13.68
C HIS A 355 13.90 30.92 13.02
N GLU A 356 15.14 30.99 12.52
CA GLU A 356 15.69 32.17 11.82
C GLU A 356 15.11 32.38 10.40
N MET A 357 14.60 31.32 9.77
CA MET A 357 14.09 31.35 8.41
C MET A 357 12.76 32.12 8.30
N SER A 358 12.59 32.87 7.20
CA SER A 358 11.30 33.46 6.81
C SER A 358 10.35 32.39 6.24
N ASP A 359 9.05 32.62 6.35
CA ASP A 359 8.07 31.69 5.77
C ASP A 359 8.18 31.62 4.23
N PRO A 360 7.96 30.44 3.61
CA PRO A 360 7.61 29.16 4.24
C PRO A 360 8.81 28.41 4.83
N LYS A 361 8.73 28.08 6.13
CA LYS A 361 9.81 27.42 6.87
C LYS A 361 9.87 25.91 6.60
N PHE A 362 11.09 25.37 6.59
CA PHE A 362 11.33 23.93 6.48
C PHE A 362 12.53 23.49 7.33
N LEU A 363 12.49 22.25 7.84
CA LEU A 363 13.62 21.65 8.55
C LEU A 363 14.62 21.02 7.57
N TYR A 364 14.13 20.37 6.51
CA TYR A 364 14.95 19.61 5.58
C TYR A 364 14.89 20.21 4.16
N GLY A 365 16.03 20.72 3.68
CA GLY A 365 16.17 21.23 2.30
C GLY A 365 16.42 20.15 1.26
N SER A 366 16.69 18.92 1.70
CA SER A 366 16.87 17.74 0.85
C SER A 366 15.84 16.69 1.26
N HIS A 367 15.26 16.01 0.28
CA HIS A 367 14.25 14.99 0.51
C HIS A 367 14.88 13.63 0.82
N TYR A 368 14.13 12.75 1.49
CA TYR A 368 14.59 11.40 1.84
C TYR A 368 14.57 10.42 0.66
N SER A 369 13.94 10.78 -0.46
CA SER A 369 13.79 9.96 -1.65
C SER A 369 13.83 10.84 -2.90
N ALA A 370 14.92 10.76 -3.67
CA ALA A 370 15.10 11.50 -4.91
C ALA A 370 15.86 10.63 -5.92
N PRO A 371 15.77 10.88 -7.24
CA PRO A 371 16.37 10.01 -8.26
C PRO A 371 17.86 9.77 -8.05
N GLY A 372 18.61 10.83 -7.71
CA GLY A 372 20.04 10.71 -7.40
C GLY A 372 20.34 9.81 -6.21
N LEU A 373 19.47 9.82 -5.17
CA LEU A 373 19.61 8.97 -3.98
C LEU A 373 19.26 7.50 -4.28
N VAL A 374 18.22 7.28 -5.09
CA VAL A 374 17.82 5.93 -5.53
C VAL A 374 18.94 5.32 -6.37
N LEU A 375 19.47 6.05 -7.35
CA LEU A 375 20.56 5.58 -8.18
C LEU A 375 21.89 5.50 -7.42
N PHE A 376 22.10 6.31 -6.39
CA PHE A 376 23.25 6.14 -5.49
C PHE A 376 23.28 4.73 -4.88
N TYR A 377 22.14 4.19 -4.44
CA TYR A 377 22.04 2.80 -3.98
C TYR A 377 22.15 1.79 -5.14
N LEU A 378 21.48 2.07 -6.26
CA LEU A 378 21.31 1.10 -7.34
C LEU A 378 22.36 1.18 -8.46
N VAL A 379 23.40 2.00 -8.33
CA VAL A 379 24.41 2.24 -9.39
C VAL A 379 25.06 0.96 -9.92
N ARG A 380 25.21 -0.07 -9.09
CA ARG A 380 25.80 -1.36 -9.50
C ARG A 380 24.82 -2.28 -10.21
N LYS A 381 23.52 -2.16 -9.91
CA LYS A 381 22.44 -2.90 -10.57
C LYS A 381 22.01 -2.25 -11.87
N TYR A 382 21.90 -0.93 -11.88
CA TYR A 382 21.47 -0.12 -13.02
C TYR A 382 22.48 0.99 -13.38
N PRO A 383 23.73 0.63 -13.73
CA PRO A 383 24.79 1.60 -14.06
C PRO A 383 24.45 2.52 -15.23
N LYS A 384 23.66 2.05 -16.21
CA LYS A 384 23.18 2.87 -17.33
C LYS A 384 22.34 4.07 -16.89
N TYR A 385 21.53 3.91 -15.84
CA TYR A 385 20.71 5.00 -15.32
C TYR A 385 21.58 6.08 -14.69
N MET A 386 22.62 5.70 -13.96
CA MET A 386 23.57 6.66 -13.37
C MET A 386 24.34 7.40 -14.46
N LEU A 387 24.83 6.71 -15.49
CA LEU A 387 25.50 7.33 -16.63
C LEU A 387 24.57 8.32 -17.35
N CYS A 388 23.29 7.97 -17.54
CA CYS A 388 22.32 8.89 -18.12
C CYS A 388 22.12 10.15 -17.24
N LEU A 389 21.93 9.96 -15.94
CA LEU A 389 21.69 11.07 -15.00
C LEU A 389 22.90 12.00 -14.87
N GLN A 390 24.13 11.47 -14.92
CA GLN A 390 25.37 12.22 -14.77
C GLN A 390 26.11 12.47 -16.10
N ASN A 391 25.38 12.54 -17.21
CA ASN A 391 25.91 12.92 -18.52
C ASN A 391 27.15 12.11 -18.94
N GLY A 392 27.08 10.78 -18.80
CA GLY A 392 28.11 9.84 -19.23
C GLY A 392 29.21 9.56 -18.23
N ARG A 393 29.14 10.10 -17.01
CA ARG A 393 30.14 9.88 -15.95
C ARG A 393 29.52 9.21 -14.74
N PHE A 394 30.36 8.61 -13.89
CA PHE A 394 29.97 8.25 -12.53
C PHE A 394 30.36 9.37 -11.57
N ASP A 395 29.79 9.33 -10.36
CA ASP A 395 30.12 10.31 -9.33
C ASP A 395 31.56 10.12 -8.85
N HIS A 396 32.07 11.11 -8.12
CA HIS A 396 33.37 11.01 -7.48
C HIS A 396 33.44 9.75 -6.59
N PRO A 397 34.51 8.94 -6.65
CA PRO A 397 34.63 7.67 -5.93
C PRO A 397 34.30 7.76 -4.44
N ASP A 398 34.73 8.83 -3.77
CA ASP A 398 34.44 9.08 -2.34
C ASP A 398 32.98 9.40 -2.01
N ARG A 399 32.19 9.85 -2.98
CA ARG A 399 30.76 10.14 -2.82
C ARG A 399 29.86 8.98 -3.25
N MET A 400 30.44 7.93 -3.83
CA MET A 400 29.69 6.73 -4.23
C MET A 400 29.29 5.89 -3.03
N PHE A 401 28.30 5.01 -3.22
CA PHE A 401 27.87 4.07 -2.20
C PHE A 401 28.94 3.00 -1.98
N ASN A 402 29.79 3.20 -0.96
CA ASN A 402 30.95 2.33 -0.70
C ASN A 402 30.74 1.40 0.50
N SER A 403 30.01 1.84 1.52
CA SER A 403 29.88 1.16 2.80
C SER A 403 28.52 1.48 3.42
N VAL A 404 27.80 0.44 3.85
CA VAL A 404 26.48 0.62 4.49
C VAL A 404 26.63 1.41 5.80
N LYS A 405 27.66 1.10 6.58
CA LYS A 405 27.98 1.77 7.85
C LYS A 405 28.23 3.26 7.65
N ASP A 406 29.01 3.62 6.64
CA ASP A 406 29.37 5.02 6.41
C ASP A 406 28.18 5.83 5.92
N VAL A 407 27.33 5.23 5.07
CA VAL A 407 26.07 5.86 4.65
C VAL A 407 25.15 6.12 5.84
N TYR A 408 24.94 5.14 6.72
CA TYR A 408 24.12 5.32 7.90
C TYR A 408 24.65 6.45 8.80
N ASN A 409 25.96 6.48 9.05
CA ASN A 409 26.61 7.54 9.82
C ASN A 409 26.48 8.92 9.16
N ASN A 410 26.60 8.99 7.83
CA ASN A 410 26.42 10.22 7.07
C ASN A 410 24.99 10.74 7.19
N CYS A 411 23.99 9.86 7.09
CA CYS A 411 22.58 10.21 7.30
C CYS A 411 22.26 10.68 8.74
N LEU A 412 23.14 10.45 9.71
CA LEU A 412 23.01 10.95 11.09
C LEU A 412 23.77 12.25 11.37
N ARG A 413 24.84 12.54 10.61
CA ARG A 413 25.76 13.64 10.92
C ARG A 413 25.75 14.77 9.91
N ASN A 414 25.57 14.45 8.62
CA ASN A 414 25.60 15.46 7.57
C ASN A 414 24.30 16.30 7.60
N MET A 415 24.42 17.60 7.36
CA MET A 415 23.35 18.61 7.45
C MET A 415 22.41 18.61 6.23
N SER A 416 22.79 17.94 5.15
CA SER A 416 22.00 17.84 3.92
C SER A 416 21.58 16.40 3.59
N ASP A 417 21.86 15.45 4.47
CA ASP A 417 21.72 14.02 4.18
C ASP A 417 20.66 13.36 5.06
N PHE A 418 19.49 13.11 4.48
CA PHE A 418 18.30 12.61 5.17
C PHE A 418 17.68 11.38 4.49
N LYS A 419 18.45 10.65 3.67
CA LYS A 419 17.93 9.55 2.84
C LYS A 419 17.34 8.42 3.69
N GLU A 420 16.18 7.96 3.27
CA GLU A 420 15.61 6.67 3.67
C GLU A 420 16.01 5.59 2.66
N LEU A 421 15.66 4.34 2.94
CA LEU A 421 16.03 3.19 2.12
C LEU A 421 15.08 2.96 0.93
N VAL A 422 15.54 2.11 0.01
CA VAL A 422 14.76 1.57 -1.10
C VAL A 422 14.37 0.11 -0.81
N PRO A 423 13.30 -0.44 -1.43
CA PRO A 423 12.83 -1.80 -1.16
C PRO A 423 13.89 -2.88 -1.36
N GLU A 424 14.87 -2.67 -2.24
CA GLU A 424 15.94 -3.62 -2.57
C GLU A 424 16.77 -4.04 -1.34
N PHE A 425 16.81 -3.23 -0.28
CA PHE A 425 17.46 -3.60 0.99
C PHE A 425 16.73 -4.73 1.75
N TYR A 426 15.48 -5.01 1.41
CA TYR A 426 14.60 -5.99 2.05
C TYR A 426 14.06 -7.04 1.06
N ASP A 427 14.50 -6.97 -0.20
CA ASP A 427 14.08 -7.85 -1.29
C ASP A 427 14.96 -9.10 -1.34
N ILE A 428 14.47 -10.16 -0.71
CA ILE A 428 15.15 -11.47 -0.66
C ILE A 428 15.28 -12.12 -2.05
N GLU A 429 14.40 -11.80 -3.01
CA GLU A 429 14.46 -12.36 -4.36
C GLU A 429 15.61 -11.77 -5.16
N GLY A 430 15.92 -10.49 -4.93
CA GLY A 430 17.05 -9.79 -5.52
C GLY A 430 18.43 -10.25 -5.01
N LYS A 431 18.49 -11.00 -3.90
CA LYS A 431 19.72 -11.58 -3.29
C LYS A 431 20.86 -10.57 -3.10
N GLY A 432 20.53 -9.30 -2.83
CA GLY A 432 21.52 -8.23 -2.65
C GLY A 432 22.36 -7.93 -3.89
N ASP A 433 21.86 -8.19 -5.10
CA ASP A 433 22.60 -7.96 -6.35
C ASP A 433 23.07 -6.52 -6.54
N PHE A 434 22.32 -5.53 -6.02
CA PHE A 434 22.67 -4.11 -6.07
C PHE A 434 23.92 -3.72 -5.26
N LEU A 435 24.40 -4.61 -4.38
CA LEU A 435 25.62 -4.40 -3.59
C LEU A 435 26.88 -4.88 -4.33
N MET A 436 26.71 -5.61 -5.43
CA MET A 436 27.79 -6.30 -6.14
C MET A 436 28.05 -5.68 -7.51
N ASN A 437 29.31 -5.43 -7.83
CA ASN A 437 29.73 -4.95 -9.15
C ASN A 437 29.81 -6.13 -10.14
N LYS A 438 28.65 -6.66 -10.55
CA LYS A 438 28.57 -7.80 -11.47
C LYS A 438 29.11 -7.49 -12.88
N TYR A 439 29.14 -6.21 -13.26
CA TYR A 439 29.60 -5.75 -14.56
C TYR A 439 31.10 -5.43 -14.59
N GLU A 440 31.83 -5.63 -13.47
CA GLU A 440 33.26 -5.34 -13.35
C GLU A 440 33.63 -3.90 -13.76
N ILE A 441 32.71 -2.95 -13.51
CA ILE A 441 32.88 -1.55 -13.89
C ILE A 441 33.99 -0.92 -13.05
N ASN A 442 34.89 -0.18 -13.69
CA ASN A 442 35.87 0.63 -13.00
C ASN A 442 35.22 1.93 -12.50
N PHE A 443 34.89 1.96 -11.20
CA PHE A 443 34.35 3.15 -10.53
C PHE A 443 35.43 4.13 -10.02
N GLY A 444 36.72 3.82 -10.23
CA GLY A 444 37.84 4.64 -9.78
C GLY A 444 38.35 4.30 -8.38
N GLU A 445 39.25 5.15 -7.89
CA GLU A 445 39.94 5.01 -6.60
C GLU A 445 39.60 6.18 -5.68
N ARG A 446 39.42 5.87 -4.39
CA ARG A 446 39.19 6.86 -3.33
C ARG A 446 40.48 7.56 -2.96
N HIS A 447 40.37 8.67 -2.23
CA HIS A 447 41.55 9.41 -1.73
C HIS A 447 42.50 8.56 -0.87
N ASP A 448 41.99 7.50 -0.22
CA ASP A 448 42.76 6.54 0.58
C ASP A 448 43.44 5.44 -0.27
N GLY A 449 43.32 5.50 -1.59
CA GLY A 449 43.85 4.52 -2.54
C GLY A 449 43.01 3.25 -2.67
N SER A 450 41.88 3.13 -1.94
CA SER A 450 40.99 1.99 -2.07
C SER A 450 40.16 2.06 -3.36
N LYS A 451 40.09 0.94 -4.09
CA LYS A 451 39.27 0.83 -5.30
C LYS A 451 37.79 0.72 -4.95
N VAL A 452 36.95 1.47 -5.66
CA VAL A 452 35.49 1.34 -5.54
C VAL A 452 35.04 0.11 -6.31
N ASN A 453 34.55 -0.90 -5.59
CA ASN A 453 34.05 -2.15 -6.18
C ASN A 453 32.74 -2.59 -5.50
N ASN A 454 32.69 -3.77 -4.88
CA ASN A 454 31.53 -4.21 -4.09
C ASN A 454 31.34 -3.33 -2.85
N VAL A 455 30.10 -3.20 -2.39
CA VAL A 455 29.77 -2.44 -1.18
C VAL A 455 30.30 -3.19 0.04
N THR A 456 30.96 -2.46 0.94
CA THR A 456 31.43 -2.98 2.23
C THR A 456 30.23 -3.22 3.14
N LEU A 457 30.07 -4.47 3.57
CA LEU A 457 28.99 -4.91 4.43
C LEU A 457 29.39 -4.80 5.91
N PRO A 458 28.42 -4.68 6.83
CA PRO A 458 28.70 -4.75 8.27
C PRO A 458 29.25 -6.12 8.67
N PRO A 459 30.02 -6.24 9.78
CA PRO A 459 30.68 -7.49 10.17
C PRO A 459 29.73 -8.67 10.37
N TRP A 460 28.51 -8.39 10.84
CA TRP A 460 27.47 -9.41 11.02
C TRP A 460 26.92 -10.01 9.72
N ALA A 461 27.21 -9.45 8.55
CA ALA A 461 26.74 -9.96 7.26
C ALA A 461 27.86 -10.71 6.51
N LYS A 462 27.63 -12.00 6.24
CA LYS A 462 28.62 -12.85 5.56
C LYS A 462 28.64 -12.67 4.04
N SER A 463 27.52 -12.29 3.46
CA SER A 463 27.33 -12.08 2.02
C SER A 463 26.23 -11.04 1.77
N PRO A 464 26.11 -10.48 0.55
CA PRO A 464 25.01 -9.59 0.18
C PRO A 464 23.62 -10.23 0.37
N GLU A 465 23.50 -11.53 0.10
CA GLU A 465 22.26 -12.28 0.29
C GLU A 465 21.93 -12.43 1.79
N ASP A 466 22.92 -12.79 2.62
CA ASP A 466 22.78 -12.86 4.09
C ASP A 466 22.46 -11.49 4.70
N PHE A 467 23.04 -10.41 4.15
CA PHE A 467 22.74 -9.04 4.55
C PHE A 467 21.26 -8.69 4.33
N VAL A 468 20.73 -8.90 3.11
CA VAL A 468 19.34 -8.60 2.77
C VAL A 468 18.37 -9.51 3.54
N PHE A 469 18.72 -10.78 3.71
CA PHE A 469 17.93 -11.71 4.53
C PHE A 469 17.81 -11.22 5.97
N LYS A 470 18.92 -10.86 6.63
CA LYS A 470 18.91 -10.32 8.00
C LYS A 470 18.18 -8.98 8.11
N LEU A 471 18.28 -8.11 7.11
CA LEU A 471 17.48 -6.89 7.07
C LEU A 471 15.99 -7.19 6.94
N ARG A 472 15.60 -8.18 6.13
CA ARG A 472 14.21 -8.62 6.03
C ARG A 472 13.73 -9.23 7.36
N GLU A 473 14.54 -10.04 8.02
CA GLU A 473 14.23 -10.53 9.38
C GLU A 473 14.09 -9.40 10.39
N ALA A 474 14.96 -8.38 10.33
CA ALA A 474 14.85 -7.20 11.19
C ALA A 474 13.55 -6.42 10.92
N LEU A 475 13.15 -6.25 9.65
CA LEU A 475 11.90 -5.59 9.26
C LEU A 475 10.67 -6.36 9.75
N GLU A 476 10.70 -7.68 9.73
CA GLU A 476 9.63 -8.54 10.23
C GLU A 476 9.76 -8.88 11.74
N SER A 477 10.73 -8.27 12.43
CA SER A 477 10.96 -8.53 13.86
C SER A 477 9.82 -7.99 14.72
N GLU A 478 9.67 -8.57 15.92
CA GLU A 478 8.66 -8.14 16.88
C GLU A 478 8.81 -6.66 17.25
N TYR A 479 10.05 -6.16 17.36
CA TYR A 479 10.28 -4.74 17.63
C TYR A 479 9.68 -3.86 16.53
N VAL A 480 9.94 -4.17 15.26
CA VAL A 480 9.45 -3.36 14.14
C VAL A 480 7.94 -3.48 13.98
N CYS A 481 7.36 -4.66 14.09
CA CYS A 481 5.89 -4.83 14.05
C CYS A 481 5.19 -3.91 15.08
N ARG A 482 5.78 -3.73 16.26
CA ARG A 482 5.22 -2.88 17.30
C ARG A 482 5.36 -1.38 17.03
N HIS A 483 6.30 -0.94 16.19
CA HIS A 483 6.63 0.48 16.01
C HIS A 483 6.50 1.01 14.58
N LEU A 484 6.33 0.14 13.57
CA LEU A 484 6.31 0.53 12.15
C LEU A 484 5.19 1.54 11.82
N HIS A 485 4.05 1.42 12.48
CA HIS A 485 2.94 2.37 12.36
C HIS A 485 3.35 3.82 12.64
N LEU A 486 4.31 4.05 13.53
CA LEU A 486 4.83 5.39 13.84
C LEU A 486 5.64 5.98 12.68
N TRP A 487 6.36 5.14 11.93
CA TRP A 487 7.06 5.58 10.72
C TRP A 487 6.07 5.81 9.57
N ILE A 488 5.04 4.96 9.47
CA ILE A 488 3.94 5.17 8.51
C ILE A 488 3.26 6.52 8.77
N ASP A 489 3.07 6.91 10.04
CA ASP A 489 2.52 8.23 10.40
C ASP A 489 3.34 9.40 9.85
N LEU A 490 4.68 9.28 9.84
CA LEU A 490 5.59 10.31 9.33
C LEU A 490 5.54 10.40 7.79
N ILE A 491 5.49 9.26 7.11
CA ILE A 491 5.68 9.21 5.65
C ILE A 491 4.35 9.27 4.89
N PHE A 492 3.30 8.60 5.38
CA PHE A 492 2.00 8.47 4.72
C PHE A 492 0.83 8.97 5.59
N GLY A 493 1.02 9.13 6.90
CA GLY A 493 -0.05 9.44 7.83
C GLY A 493 -0.12 10.90 8.26
N TYR A 494 -0.70 11.11 9.44
CA TYR A 494 -1.10 12.44 9.91
C TYR A 494 0.09 13.35 10.29
N LYS A 495 1.29 12.80 10.52
CA LYS A 495 2.52 13.55 10.84
C LYS A 495 3.31 13.96 9.59
N GLN A 496 2.76 13.77 8.39
CA GLN A 496 3.41 14.19 7.15
C GLN A 496 3.36 15.72 6.94
N ARG A 497 2.28 16.38 7.39
CA ARG A 497 2.00 17.81 7.17
C ARG A 497 1.35 18.46 8.39
N GLY A 498 1.25 19.80 8.37
CA GLY A 498 0.56 20.58 9.41
C GLY A 498 1.33 20.68 10.73
N GLU A 499 0.62 21.00 11.81
CA GLU A 499 1.22 21.18 13.14
C GLU A 499 1.85 19.89 13.68
N GLU A 500 1.27 18.73 13.39
CA GLU A 500 1.78 17.44 13.83
C GLU A 500 3.11 17.10 13.17
N ALA A 501 3.34 17.53 11.92
CA ALA A 501 4.66 17.42 11.29
C ALA A 501 5.70 18.32 11.96
N ILE A 502 5.32 19.52 12.40
CA ILE A 502 6.22 20.43 13.13
C ILE A 502 6.59 19.81 14.48
N LYS A 503 5.60 19.30 15.24
CA LYS A 503 5.83 18.62 16.52
C LYS A 503 6.71 17.37 16.38
N ALA A 504 6.60 16.67 15.25
CA ALA A 504 7.38 15.47 14.95
C ALA A 504 8.71 15.75 14.22
N ASP A 505 9.09 17.01 14.05
CA ASP A 505 10.31 17.44 13.35
C ASP A 505 10.39 16.90 11.90
N ASN A 506 9.28 16.86 11.18
CA ASN A 506 9.10 16.18 9.90
C ASN A 506 8.71 17.11 8.74
N VAL A 507 9.29 18.31 8.69
CA VAL A 507 8.92 19.35 7.69
C VAL A 507 9.97 19.47 6.59
N PHE A 508 9.58 19.13 5.36
CA PHE A 508 10.42 19.23 4.16
C PHE A 508 10.20 20.54 3.41
N HIS A 509 11.03 20.79 2.40
CA HIS A 509 10.86 21.93 1.51
C HIS A 509 9.48 21.93 0.84
N HIS A 510 8.81 23.09 0.81
CA HIS A 510 7.40 23.20 0.40
C HIS A 510 7.12 22.66 -1.03
N VAL A 511 8.06 22.83 -1.97
CA VAL A 511 7.96 22.36 -3.37
C VAL A 511 7.82 20.83 -3.48
N CYS A 512 8.28 20.07 -2.49
CA CYS A 512 8.18 18.62 -2.51
C CYS A 512 6.76 18.11 -2.22
N TYR A 513 5.87 18.96 -1.70
CA TYR A 513 4.50 18.57 -1.34
C TYR A 513 3.52 18.78 -2.50
N GLU A 514 2.63 17.81 -2.67
CA GLU A 514 1.50 17.93 -3.59
C GLU A 514 0.64 19.16 -3.29
N GLY A 515 0.25 19.87 -4.34
CA GLY A 515 -0.60 21.06 -4.29
C GLY A 515 0.16 22.37 -4.01
N ALA A 516 1.46 22.32 -3.68
CA ALA A 516 2.23 23.52 -3.39
C ALA A 516 2.53 24.39 -4.63
N VAL A 517 2.64 23.77 -5.80
CA VAL A 517 2.93 24.45 -7.07
C VAL A 517 1.97 23.94 -8.13
N ASN A 518 1.23 24.85 -8.77
CA ASN A 518 0.42 24.53 -9.95
C ASN A 518 1.15 24.97 -11.23
N LEU A 519 1.80 24.03 -11.90
CA LEU A 519 2.55 24.28 -13.14
C LEU A 519 1.69 24.88 -14.27
N GLU A 520 0.37 24.69 -14.23
CA GLU A 520 -0.55 25.22 -15.26
C GLU A 520 -0.88 26.70 -15.07
N CYS A 521 -0.70 27.23 -13.86
CA CYS A 521 -0.92 28.65 -13.55
C CYS A 521 0.31 29.52 -13.83
N ILE A 522 1.44 28.91 -14.20
CA ILE A 522 2.71 29.61 -14.45
C ILE A 522 2.82 29.94 -15.94
N TYR A 523 2.67 31.23 -16.26
CA TYR A 523 2.73 31.72 -17.64
C TYR A 523 4.17 31.91 -18.15
N ASP A 524 5.13 32.19 -17.27
CA ASP A 524 6.55 32.28 -17.66
C ASP A 524 7.13 30.88 -17.88
N MET A 525 7.61 30.63 -19.10
CA MET A 525 8.21 29.38 -19.51
C MET A 525 9.53 29.10 -18.75
N ASN A 526 10.25 30.14 -18.35
CA ASN A 526 11.50 30.00 -17.62
C ASN A 526 11.26 29.49 -16.19
N ASP A 527 10.35 30.13 -15.47
CA ASP A 527 9.97 29.76 -14.11
C ASP A 527 9.34 28.37 -14.08
N ARG A 528 8.47 28.05 -15.05
CA ARG A 528 7.88 26.73 -15.20
C ARG A 528 8.95 25.65 -15.41
N HIS A 529 9.90 25.89 -16.30
CA HIS A 529 10.98 24.94 -16.56
C HIS A 529 11.87 24.73 -15.33
N ALA A 530 12.22 25.80 -14.62
CA ALA A 530 13.02 25.73 -13.40
C ALA A 530 12.32 24.88 -12.31
N LEU A 531 11.01 25.05 -12.14
CA LEU A 531 10.23 24.27 -11.19
C LEU A 531 10.08 22.80 -11.61
N GLU A 532 9.87 22.52 -12.90
CA GLU A 532 9.83 21.15 -13.42
C GLU A 532 11.17 20.42 -13.17
N VAL A 533 12.31 21.08 -13.41
CA VAL A 533 13.64 20.54 -13.10
C VAL A 533 13.80 20.33 -11.60
N GLN A 534 13.39 21.30 -10.77
CA GLN A 534 13.46 21.16 -9.32
C GLN A 534 12.64 19.97 -8.81
N ILE A 535 11.42 19.75 -9.32
CA ILE A 535 10.59 18.60 -8.97
C ILE A 535 11.26 17.28 -9.39
N MET A 536 11.89 17.26 -10.56
CA MET A 536 12.60 16.08 -11.06
C MET A 536 13.87 15.76 -10.25
N GLU A 537 14.59 16.76 -9.75
CA GLU A 537 15.86 16.55 -9.05
C GLU A 537 15.70 16.34 -7.53
N PHE A 538 14.78 17.08 -6.89
CA PHE A 538 14.67 17.13 -5.42
C PHE A 538 13.76 16.04 -4.84
N GLY A 539 13.03 15.30 -5.68
CA GLY A 539 12.11 14.25 -5.25
C GLY A 539 10.79 14.77 -4.70
N GLN A 540 9.81 13.86 -4.56
CA GLN A 540 8.42 14.20 -4.23
C GLN A 540 7.99 13.50 -2.93
N VAL A 541 7.25 14.19 -2.07
CA VAL A 541 6.62 13.62 -0.86
C VAL A 541 5.48 12.69 -1.31
N PRO A 542 5.31 11.49 -0.72
CA PRO A 542 4.20 10.60 -1.08
C PRO A 542 2.84 11.27 -0.83
N LYS A 543 1.79 10.78 -1.50
CA LYS A 543 0.42 11.21 -1.20
C LYS A 543 0.10 10.84 0.26
N GLN A 544 -0.50 11.76 1.01
CA GLN A 544 -0.96 11.47 2.36
C GLN A 544 -2.16 10.52 2.27
N LEU A 545 -2.06 9.37 2.94
CA LEU A 545 -3.07 8.32 2.94
C LEU A 545 -3.98 8.41 4.17
N PHE A 546 -3.43 8.81 5.32
CA PHE A 546 -4.15 8.80 6.59
C PHE A 546 -4.06 10.17 7.29
N THR A 547 -5.17 10.59 7.89
CA THR A 547 -5.28 11.82 8.67
C THR A 547 -5.41 11.57 10.18
N LYS A 548 -5.56 10.30 10.57
CA LYS A 548 -5.56 9.81 11.95
C LYS A 548 -4.30 8.97 12.19
N PRO A 549 -3.94 8.71 13.46
CA PRO A 549 -2.81 7.84 13.77
C PRO A 549 -2.99 6.44 13.17
N HIS A 550 -1.91 5.87 12.64
CA HIS A 550 -1.95 4.58 12.02
C HIS A 550 -2.04 3.46 13.05
N VAL A 551 -2.81 2.43 12.73
CA VAL A 551 -2.97 1.27 13.61
C VAL A 551 -1.69 0.46 13.75
N ARG A 552 -1.47 -0.13 14.92
CA ARG A 552 -0.28 -0.95 15.21
C ARG A 552 -0.49 -2.39 14.75
N LYS A 553 0.58 -3.06 14.28
CA LYS A 553 0.55 -4.50 14.01
C LYS A 553 0.56 -5.29 15.32
N ILE A 554 -0.34 -6.26 15.40
CA ILE A 554 -0.65 -6.97 16.64
C ILE A 554 0.14 -8.27 16.68
N THR A 555 0.07 -9.05 15.60
CA THR A 555 0.76 -10.33 15.48
C THR A 555 2.08 -10.14 14.72
N PRO A 556 3.25 -10.34 15.36
CA PRO A 556 4.54 -10.15 14.70
C PRO A 556 4.90 -11.30 13.75
N ARG A 557 4.39 -12.50 14.01
CA ARG A 557 4.64 -13.65 13.12
C ARG A 557 3.69 -13.56 11.93
N ILE A 558 4.25 -13.65 10.72
CA ILE A 558 3.48 -14.10 9.55
C ILE A 558 2.86 -15.43 9.97
N ALA A 559 1.55 -15.62 9.82
CA ALA A 559 0.81 -16.78 10.32
C ALA A 559 1.23 -18.15 9.71
N LYS A 560 2.48 -18.32 9.25
CA LYS A 560 3.06 -19.60 8.84
C LYS A 560 2.98 -20.70 9.91
N SER A 561 2.82 -20.35 11.20
CA SER A 561 2.67 -21.34 12.29
C SER A 561 1.22 -21.62 12.70
N LEU A 562 0.24 -21.16 11.92
CA LEU A 562 -1.12 -21.72 11.89
C LEU A 562 -1.28 -22.58 10.63
N ALA A 563 -0.29 -23.43 10.35
CA ALA A 563 -0.40 -24.58 9.44
C ALA A 563 -1.46 -25.64 9.89
N PHE A 564 -2.43 -25.21 10.69
CA PHE A 564 -3.74 -25.82 10.85
C PHE A 564 -4.77 -24.75 10.45
N ASN A 565 -5.15 -24.81 9.17
CA ASN A 565 -6.37 -24.25 8.57
C ASN A 565 -6.43 -22.72 8.37
N ASP A 566 -5.65 -22.22 7.39
CA ASP A 566 -5.78 -20.85 6.85
C ASP A 566 -7.17 -20.54 6.26
N ASN A 567 -8.02 -21.56 6.06
CA ASN A 567 -9.44 -21.44 5.76
C ASN A 567 -10.26 -22.30 6.72
N LEU A 568 -10.40 -21.86 7.97
CA LEU A 568 -11.39 -22.40 8.89
C LEU A 568 -12.81 -22.05 8.39
N SER A 569 -13.28 -22.71 7.34
CA SER A 569 -14.71 -22.80 7.06
C SER A 569 -15.27 -23.94 7.90
N TYR A 570 -16.31 -23.63 8.66
CA TYR A 570 -17.04 -24.67 9.36
C TYR A 570 -18.20 -25.07 8.49
N LYS A 571 -18.24 -26.35 8.11
CA LYS A 571 -19.46 -26.93 7.60
C LYS A 571 -20.44 -27.07 8.75
N MET A 572 -21.66 -26.60 8.51
CA MET A 572 -22.71 -26.57 9.51
C MET A 572 -23.73 -27.67 9.20
N GLU A 573 -24.00 -28.52 10.18
CA GLU A 573 -25.07 -29.51 10.10
C GLU A 573 -26.10 -29.22 11.19
N CYS A 574 -27.36 -29.03 10.80
CA CYS A 574 -28.47 -28.85 11.73
C CYS A 574 -28.73 -30.18 12.45
N VAL A 575 -28.47 -30.23 13.75
CA VAL A 575 -28.66 -31.43 14.57
C VAL A 575 -30.09 -31.53 15.08
N ASP A 576 -30.66 -30.40 15.53
CA ASP A 576 -31.98 -30.37 16.12
C ASP A 576 -32.67 -29.01 15.94
N VAL A 577 -34.01 -29.04 15.91
CA VAL A 577 -34.88 -27.87 15.78
C VAL A 577 -35.93 -27.91 16.89
N LEU A 578 -35.84 -26.96 17.82
CA LEU A 578 -36.61 -26.93 19.04
C LEU A 578 -37.69 -25.85 18.98
N SER A 579 -38.95 -26.23 18.74
CA SER A 579 -40.12 -25.34 18.79
C SER A 579 -40.72 -25.27 20.20
N LEU A 580 -39.96 -24.67 21.12
CA LEU A 580 -40.32 -24.66 22.52
C LEU A 580 -41.28 -23.52 22.88
N HIS A 581 -41.10 -22.32 22.33
CA HIS A 581 -41.82 -21.11 22.77
C HIS A 581 -43.09 -20.84 21.97
N LYS A 582 -44.03 -20.09 22.56
CA LYS A 582 -45.25 -19.65 21.86
C LYS A 582 -45.02 -18.38 21.04
N GLU A 583 -44.02 -17.60 21.44
CA GLU A 583 -43.57 -16.36 20.82
C GLU A 583 -42.07 -16.41 20.48
N ALA A 584 -41.53 -15.31 19.97
CA ALA A 584 -40.14 -15.17 19.56
C ALA A 584 -39.17 -15.54 20.69
N VAL A 585 -38.11 -16.29 20.35
CA VAL A 585 -37.04 -16.60 21.29
C VAL A 585 -36.02 -15.47 21.26
N LYS A 586 -35.68 -14.93 22.43
CA LYS A 586 -34.77 -13.79 22.56
C LYS A 586 -33.33 -14.19 22.80
N CYS A 587 -33.09 -15.16 23.68
CA CYS A 587 -31.75 -15.65 23.96
C CYS A 587 -31.78 -17.15 24.25
N ALA A 588 -30.73 -17.86 23.83
CA ALA A 588 -30.54 -19.26 24.12
C ALA A 588 -29.08 -19.54 24.43
N ILE A 589 -28.84 -20.28 25.52
CA ILE A 589 -27.51 -20.68 25.97
C ILE A 589 -27.45 -22.18 26.18
N ARG A 590 -26.24 -22.75 26.13
CA ARG A 590 -26.00 -24.17 26.39
C ARG A 590 -25.06 -24.37 27.54
N GLN A 591 -25.40 -25.36 28.36
CA GLN A 591 -24.57 -25.85 29.42
C GLN A 591 -24.57 -27.38 29.42
N GLY A 592 -23.43 -27.97 29.05
CA GLY A 592 -23.30 -29.42 28.92
C GLY A 592 -24.31 -29.99 27.92
N ASN A 593 -25.30 -30.73 28.43
CA ASN A 593 -26.36 -31.37 27.64
C ASN A 593 -27.69 -30.61 27.68
N ILE A 594 -27.75 -29.48 28.38
CA ILE A 594 -28.98 -28.72 28.59
C ILE A 594 -28.94 -27.43 27.77
N ILE A 595 -30.05 -27.11 27.12
CA ILE A 595 -30.30 -25.82 26.47
C ILE A 595 -31.30 -25.05 27.31
N ILE A 596 -30.98 -23.78 27.53
CA ILE A 596 -31.80 -22.86 28.29
C ILE A 596 -32.19 -21.74 27.34
N SER A 597 -33.49 -21.57 27.11
CA SER A 597 -34.03 -20.55 26.21
C SER A 597 -35.03 -19.65 26.92
N VAL A 598 -34.99 -18.37 26.56
CA VAL A 598 -35.91 -17.34 27.06
C VAL A 598 -36.63 -16.67 25.90
N GLY A 599 -37.93 -16.42 26.07
CA GLY A 599 -38.80 -15.91 25.01
C GLY A 599 -39.57 -14.64 25.37
N LYS A 600 -40.18 -14.02 24.34
CA LYS A 600 -41.13 -12.92 24.51
C LYS A 600 -42.38 -13.33 25.29
N ASP A 601 -42.66 -14.63 25.37
CA ASP A 601 -43.78 -15.21 26.13
C ASP A 601 -43.61 -15.18 27.66
N GLY A 602 -42.54 -14.55 28.18
CA GLY A 602 -42.26 -14.47 29.62
C GLY A 602 -41.80 -15.79 30.24
N THR A 603 -41.49 -16.79 29.41
CA THR A 603 -41.13 -18.14 29.87
C THR A 603 -39.65 -18.47 29.72
N LEU A 604 -39.13 -19.16 30.74
CA LEU A 604 -37.87 -19.87 30.71
C LEU A 604 -38.14 -21.34 30.38
N LYS A 605 -37.44 -21.87 29.38
CA LYS A 605 -37.51 -23.28 29.02
C LYS A 605 -36.15 -23.95 29.11
N VAL A 606 -36.15 -25.16 29.64
CA VAL A 606 -34.96 -25.98 29.84
C VAL A 606 -35.16 -27.30 29.11
N TYR A 607 -34.30 -27.60 28.15
CA TYR A 607 -34.39 -28.75 27.28
C TYR A 607 -33.14 -29.64 27.38
N ASP A 608 -33.33 -30.94 27.54
CA ASP A 608 -32.23 -31.91 27.51
C ASP A 608 -32.03 -32.43 26.09
N ILE A 609 -30.83 -32.25 25.55
CA ILE A 609 -30.45 -32.66 24.20
C ILE A 609 -30.34 -34.19 24.10
N VAL A 610 -29.87 -34.87 25.17
CA VAL A 610 -29.65 -36.31 25.17
C VAL A 610 -30.97 -37.05 25.29
N GLN A 611 -31.84 -36.60 26.21
CA GLN A 611 -33.17 -37.19 26.39
C GLN A 611 -34.19 -36.70 25.35
N ARG A 612 -33.84 -35.68 24.56
CA ARG A 612 -34.71 -34.99 23.60
C ARG A 612 -36.05 -34.55 24.20
N LYS A 613 -36.03 -34.08 25.44
CA LYS A 613 -37.23 -33.74 26.20
C LYS A 613 -37.08 -32.39 26.90
N GLN A 614 -38.17 -31.62 26.89
CA GLN A 614 -38.29 -30.43 27.72
C GLN A 614 -38.35 -30.85 29.20
N ILE A 615 -37.33 -30.47 29.98
CA ILE A 615 -37.23 -30.75 31.41
C ILE A 615 -38.15 -29.80 32.19
N ARG A 616 -38.07 -28.50 31.88
CA ARG A 616 -38.78 -27.43 32.60
C ARG A 616 -39.37 -26.40 31.64
N SER A 617 -40.49 -25.82 32.08
CA SER A 617 -41.11 -24.63 31.49
C SER A 617 -41.68 -23.82 32.65
N VAL A 618 -41.15 -22.62 32.86
CA VAL A 618 -41.51 -21.75 33.98
C VAL A 618 -41.87 -20.39 33.43
N ILE A 619 -43.00 -19.83 33.88
CA ILE A 619 -43.37 -18.44 33.62
C ILE A 619 -42.73 -17.62 34.74
N LEU A 620 -41.83 -16.71 34.40
CA LEU A 620 -41.12 -15.87 35.38
C LEU A 620 -41.79 -14.50 35.52
N SER A 621 -42.10 -13.88 34.39
CA SER A 621 -42.67 -12.54 34.29
C SER A 621 -43.90 -12.54 33.39
N SER A 622 -44.75 -11.52 33.53
CA SER A 622 -45.84 -11.23 32.58
C SER A 622 -45.37 -10.46 31.35
N THR A 623 -44.14 -9.94 31.37
CA THR A 623 -43.47 -9.22 30.29
C THR A 623 -42.40 -10.09 29.61
N PRO A 624 -41.92 -9.71 28.41
CA PRO A 624 -40.84 -10.42 27.71
C PRO A 624 -39.55 -10.56 28.52
N LEU A 625 -38.88 -11.70 28.36
CA LEU A 625 -37.51 -11.91 28.84
C LEU A 625 -36.51 -11.47 27.76
N SER A 626 -35.45 -10.77 28.14
CA SER A 626 -34.50 -10.14 27.21
C SER A 626 -33.25 -11.00 26.95
N SER A 627 -32.55 -11.39 28.00
CA SER A 627 -31.27 -12.09 27.93
C SER A 627 -31.11 -13.08 29.08
N CYS A 628 -30.29 -14.11 28.88
CA CYS A 628 -29.96 -15.08 29.91
C CYS A 628 -28.47 -15.41 29.90
N VAL A 629 -27.89 -15.60 31.09
CA VAL A 629 -26.47 -15.97 31.27
C VAL A 629 -26.32 -16.96 32.41
N MET A 630 -25.42 -17.93 32.26
CA MET A 630 -25.03 -18.84 33.34
C MET A 630 -24.15 -18.11 34.36
N VAL A 631 -24.54 -18.15 35.64
CA VAL A 631 -23.78 -17.53 36.74
C VAL A 631 -22.96 -18.56 37.51
N ASN A 632 -23.53 -19.77 37.67
CA ASN A 632 -22.89 -20.93 38.29
C ASN A 632 -23.29 -22.19 37.52
N GLU A 633 -22.76 -23.35 37.91
CA GLU A 633 -23.11 -24.64 37.29
C GLU A 633 -24.63 -24.91 37.26
N ASN A 634 -25.39 -24.43 38.26
CA ASN A 634 -26.82 -24.74 38.36
C ASN A 634 -27.71 -23.48 38.36
N THR A 635 -27.16 -22.27 38.19
CA THR A 635 -27.95 -21.03 38.34
C THR A 635 -27.81 -20.10 37.14
N VAL A 636 -28.95 -19.67 36.61
CA VAL A 636 -29.09 -18.77 35.46
C VAL A 636 -29.55 -17.40 35.95
N ALA A 637 -28.91 -16.32 35.48
CA ALA A 637 -29.42 -14.97 35.58
C ALA A 637 -30.23 -14.63 34.33
N ILE A 638 -31.41 -14.04 34.52
CA ILE A 638 -32.36 -13.75 33.46
C ILE A 638 -32.81 -12.30 33.61
N GLY A 639 -32.69 -11.53 32.54
CA GLY A 639 -33.16 -10.15 32.48
C GLY A 639 -34.57 -10.10 31.90
N ALA A 640 -35.42 -9.25 32.45
CA ALA A 640 -36.80 -9.08 32.02
C ALA A 640 -37.15 -7.61 31.77
N TRP A 641 -38.20 -7.40 30.98
CA TRP A 641 -38.74 -6.06 30.67
C TRP A 641 -39.65 -5.51 31.78
N ASP A 642 -39.82 -6.24 32.88
CA ASP A 642 -40.43 -5.74 34.13
C ASP A 642 -39.43 -5.01 35.04
N ASN A 643 -38.21 -4.76 34.53
CA ASN A 643 -37.10 -4.10 35.19
C ASN A 643 -36.39 -4.97 36.26
N GLU A 644 -36.77 -6.25 36.39
CA GLU A 644 -36.15 -7.20 37.32
C GLU A 644 -35.11 -8.11 36.66
N ILE A 645 -34.17 -8.59 37.49
CA ILE A 645 -33.30 -9.72 37.19
C ILE A 645 -33.73 -10.89 38.08
N TYR A 646 -33.94 -12.05 37.44
CA TYR A 646 -34.29 -13.29 38.11
C TYR A 646 -33.08 -14.22 38.16
N LEU A 647 -32.76 -14.75 39.34
CA LEU A 647 -31.79 -15.82 39.54
C LEU A 647 -32.55 -17.14 39.69
N TYR A 648 -32.41 -18.03 38.72
CA TYR A 648 -33.15 -19.29 38.67
C TYR A 648 -32.20 -20.48 38.82
N ASP A 649 -32.50 -21.34 39.79
CA ASP A 649 -31.79 -22.60 40.00
C ASP A 649 -32.39 -23.71 39.14
N VAL A 650 -31.60 -24.22 38.21
CA VAL A 650 -31.97 -25.24 37.23
C VAL A 650 -32.13 -26.62 37.89
N GLU A 651 -31.32 -26.93 38.90
CA GLU A 651 -31.33 -28.22 39.58
C GLU A 651 -32.59 -28.35 40.45
N TYR A 652 -32.83 -27.36 41.32
CA TYR A 652 -33.99 -27.37 42.21
C TYR A 652 -35.28 -26.84 41.55
N GLY A 653 -35.16 -26.19 40.40
CA GLY A 653 -36.29 -25.68 39.62
C GLY A 653 -37.06 -24.55 40.29
N ARG A 654 -36.34 -23.63 40.95
CA ARG A 654 -36.94 -22.51 41.70
C ARG A 654 -36.20 -21.21 41.45
N VAL A 655 -36.93 -20.10 41.55
CA VAL A 655 -36.32 -18.77 41.64
C VAL A 655 -35.62 -18.66 42.99
N VAL A 656 -34.30 -18.50 42.97
CA VAL A 656 -33.48 -18.25 44.16
C VAL A 656 -33.76 -16.84 44.68
N GLU A 657 -33.80 -15.88 43.76
CA GLU A 657 -34.02 -14.47 44.06
C GLU A 657 -34.57 -13.72 42.84
N SER A 658 -35.39 -12.71 43.06
CA SER A 658 -35.67 -11.66 42.09
C SER A 658 -35.40 -10.29 42.70
N PHE A 659 -34.92 -9.36 41.88
CA PHE A 659 -34.69 -7.98 42.30
C PHE A 659 -34.83 -7.01 41.14
N ARG A 660 -35.39 -5.84 41.44
CA ARG A 660 -35.40 -4.71 40.52
C ARG A 660 -33.99 -4.19 40.31
N ALA A 661 -33.50 -4.29 39.08
CA ALA A 661 -32.15 -3.93 38.70
C ALA A 661 -32.08 -2.57 37.99
N HIS A 662 -33.13 -2.20 37.25
CA HIS A 662 -33.17 -0.98 36.45
C HIS A 662 -34.49 -0.21 36.66
N ASP A 663 -34.55 1.01 36.14
CA ASP A 663 -35.78 1.81 36.13
C ASP A 663 -36.59 1.67 34.83
N ASP A 664 -35.96 1.10 33.81
CA ASP A 664 -36.59 0.63 32.58
C ASP A 664 -36.10 -0.80 32.28
N SER A 665 -36.53 -1.35 31.15
CA SER A 665 -36.30 -2.73 30.72
C SER A 665 -34.81 -3.10 30.73
N VAL A 666 -34.50 -4.28 31.27
CA VAL A 666 -33.14 -4.85 31.19
C VAL A 666 -32.89 -5.29 29.75
N SER A 667 -31.87 -4.74 29.09
CA SER A 667 -31.57 -5.02 27.69
C SER A 667 -30.64 -6.22 27.53
N CYS A 668 -29.58 -6.29 28.33
CA CYS A 668 -28.53 -7.29 28.23
C CYS A 668 -27.92 -7.64 29.59
N LEU A 669 -27.36 -8.85 29.68
CA LEU A 669 -26.67 -9.39 30.83
C LEU A 669 -25.33 -9.97 30.40
N LEU A 670 -24.33 -9.87 31.28
CA LEU A 670 -22.99 -10.41 31.09
C LEU A 670 -22.43 -10.88 32.44
N TRP A 671 -21.87 -12.08 32.47
CA TRP A 671 -21.29 -12.66 33.68
C TRP A 671 -19.77 -12.80 33.57
N LEU A 672 -19.07 -12.40 34.64
CA LEU A 672 -17.63 -12.52 34.79
C LEU A 672 -17.30 -13.59 35.83
N ASP A 673 -17.01 -14.82 35.38
CA ASP A 673 -16.78 -15.99 36.24
C ASP A 673 -15.68 -15.77 37.29
N LYS A 674 -14.57 -15.16 36.90
CA LYS A 674 -13.37 -15.01 37.76
C LYS A 674 -13.59 -14.00 38.88
N GLU A 675 -14.26 -12.88 38.60
CA GLU A 675 -14.54 -11.82 39.58
C GLU A 675 -15.83 -12.05 40.35
N ARG A 676 -16.69 -12.96 39.86
CA ARG A 676 -18.06 -13.17 40.30
C ARG A 676 -18.88 -11.88 40.23
N LEU A 677 -18.85 -11.23 39.07
CA LEU A 677 -19.58 -10.00 38.79
C LEU A 677 -20.63 -10.24 37.71
N LEU A 678 -21.86 -9.78 37.96
CA LEU A 678 -22.91 -9.69 36.95
C LEU A 678 -23.02 -8.25 36.50
N ILE A 679 -22.98 -8.02 35.19
CA ILE A 679 -23.13 -6.71 34.58
C ILE A 679 -24.48 -6.71 33.87
N SER A 680 -25.31 -5.70 34.13
CA SER A 680 -26.61 -5.50 33.50
C SER A 680 -26.68 -4.15 32.82
N GLY A 681 -27.14 -4.14 31.56
CA GLY A 681 -27.47 -2.92 30.83
C GLY A 681 -28.98 -2.72 30.79
N GLY A 682 -29.43 -1.47 30.87
CA GLY A 682 -30.84 -1.10 30.79
C GLY A 682 -31.14 -0.05 29.73
N TYR A 683 -32.40 0.03 29.35
CA TYR A 683 -32.92 1.13 28.53
C TYR A 683 -33.08 2.45 29.30
N ASP A 684 -32.83 2.43 30.61
CA ASP A 684 -32.69 3.62 31.45
C ASP A 684 -31.38 4.40 31.18
N GLY A 685 -30.52 3.89 30.29
CA GLY A 685 -29.23 4.50 29.96
C GLY A 685 -28.12 4.16 30.96
N VAL A 686 -28.36 3.19 31.85
CA VAL A 686 -27.42 2.87 32.91
C VAL A 686 -26.87 1.45 32.73
N VAL A 687 -25.58 1.27 33.02
CA VAL A 687 -24.97 -0.05 33.23
C VAL A 687 -24.64 -0.24 34.70
N ARG A 688 -25.15 -1.31 35.30
CA ARG A 688 -24.94 -1.64 36.72
C ARG A 688 -24.10 -2.89 36.88
N VAL A 689 -23.16 -2.86 37.82
CA VAL A 689 -22.29 -3.99 38.16
C VAL A 689 -22.64 -4.51 39.54
N TRP A 690 -23.09 -5.75 39.59
CA TRP A 690 -23.51 -6.45 40.80
C TRP A 690 -22.40 -7.40 41.25
N GLY A 691 -22.03 -7.34 42.53
CA GLY A 691 -21.12 -8.31 43.14
C GLY A 691 -21.74 -9.02 44.32
N ASN A 692 -21.07 -10.09 44.78
CA ASN A 692 -21.45 -10.89 45.95
C ASN A 692 -22.80 -11.61 45.83
N ILE A 693 -23.20 -11.98 44.62
CA ILE A 693 -24.46 -12.70 44.34
C ILE A 693 -24.54 -14.02 45.13
N PHE A 694 -23.39 -14.68 45.35
CA PHE A 694 -23.29 -15.90 46.16
C PHE A 694 -22.16 -15.80 47.19
N ARG A 695 -22.51 -15.55 48.46
CA ARG A 695 -21.72 -16.00 49.62
C ARG A 695 -22.64 -16.67 50.62
N THR A 696 -22.39 -17.96 50.89
CA THR A 696 -22.88 -18.68 52.08
C THR A 696 -24.35 -18.43 52.43
N GLY A 697 -25.28 -18.84 51.55
CA GLY A 697 -26.69 -19.03 51.91
C GLY A 697 -27.53 -17.76 52.16
N GLN A 698 -27.00 -16.57 51.93
CA GLN A 698 -27.78 -15.32 51.88
C GLN A 698 -27.40 -14.49 50.66
N ALA A 699 -28.41 -14.02 49.93
CA ALA A 699 -28.28 -13.05 48.87
C ALA A 699 -27.86 -11.69 49.47
N LEU A 700 -26.58 -11.35 49.34
CA LEU A 700 -26.07 -10.03 49.71
C LEU A 700 -25.89 -9.21 48.43
N ARG A 701 -26.93 -8.43 48.12
CA ARG A 701 -26.92 -7.44 47.05
C ARG A 701 -25.86 -6.38 47.35
N GLY A 702 -24.85 -6.28 46.49
CA GLY A 702 -23.91 -5.16 46.49
C GLY A 702 -23.80 -4.60 45.09
N LEU A 703 -24.53 -3.51 44.81
CA LEU A 703 -24.23 -2.67 43.65
C LEU A 703 -22.81 -2.13 43.84
N LYS A 704 -21.89 -2.56 42.98
CA LYS A 704 -20.47 -2.22 43.09
C LYS A 704 -20.10 -1.01 42.26
N ALA A 705 -20.75 -0.81 41.12
CA ALA A 705 -20.51 0.31 40.21
C ALA A 705 -21.76 0.58 39.37
N GLU A 706 -21.87 1.82 38.91
CA GLU A 706 -22.92 2.34 38.05
C GLU A 706 -22.27 3.25 37.02
N PHE A 707 -22.69 3.13 35.75
CA PHE A 707 -22.16 3.89 34.63
C PHE A 707 -23.30 4.49 33.82
N ASP A 708 -23.35 5.81 33.77
CA ASP A 708 -24.42 6.57 33.13
C ASP A 708 -24.07 6.88 31.67
N HIS A 709 -25.05 6.75 30.80
CA HIS A 709 -24.97 7.01 29.37
C HIS A 709 -26.11 7.92 28.94
N ASP A 710 -25.89 8.72 27.90
CA ASP A 710 -26.90 9.64 27.37
C ASP A 710 -28.05 8.91 26.65
N GLY A 711 -27.75 7.73 26.08
CA GLY A 711 -28.67 6.91 25.30
C GLY A 711 -28.93 5.53 25.91
N LYS A 712 -29.90 4.82 25.33
CA LYS A 712 -30.27 3.46 25.75
C LYS A 712 -29.11 2.49 25.54
N VAL A 713 -28.79 1.66 26.53
CA VAL A 713 -27.74 0.64 26.39
C VAL A 713 -28.33 -0.59 25.70
N THR A 714 -27.77 -0.99 24.56
CA THR A 714 -28.23 -2.16 23.79
C THR A 714 -27.49 -3.43 24.19
N ASN A 715 -26.16 -3.36 24.20
CA ASN A 715 -25.28 -4.48 24.50
C ASN A 715 -24.11 -4.07 25.38
N VAL A 716 -23.61 -5.02 26.16
CA VAL A 716 -22.42 -4.86 26.99
C VAL A 716 -21.48 -6.03 26.72
N THR A 717 -20.19 -5.71 26.60
CA THR A 717 -19.10 -6.68 26.58
C THR A 717 -18.00 -6.21 27.54
N TYR A 718 -16.97 -7.02 27.71
CA TYR A 718 -15.87 -6.68 28.60
C TYR A 718 -14.54 -7.06 27.98
N ARG A 719 -13.53 -6.36 28.47
CA ARG A 719 -12.14 -6.64 28.20
C ARG A 719 -11.43 -6.86 29.53
N ARG A 720 -10.55 -7.86 29.55
CA ARG A 720 -9.68 -8.15 30.70
C ARG A 720 -8.22 -8.02 30.32
N ARG A 721 -7.50 -7.10 30.96
CA ARG A 721 -6.03 -7.10 31.08
C ARG A 721 -5.67 -7.60 32.48
N ARG A 722 -4.44 -8.12 32.68
CA ARG A 722 -4.02 -8.86 33.89
C ARG A 722 -4.59 -8.32 35.23
N HIS A 723 -4.62 -6.99 35.41
CA HIS A 723 -5.17 -6.32 36.60
C HIS A 723 -6.22 -5.23 36.30
N GLU A 724 -6.64 -5.04 35.05
CA GLU A 724 -7.60 -4.00 34.63
C GLU A 724 -8.78 -4.64 33.91
N ILE A 725 -9.98 -4.19 34.25
CA ILE A 725 -11.22 -4.65 33.60
C ILE A 725 -11.85 -3.42 32.96
N ASP A 726 -11.93 -3.46 31.63
CA ASP A 726 -12.61 -2.43 30.86
C ASP A 726 -14.01 -2.96 30.50
N ILE A 727 -15.04 -2.19 30.83
CA ILE A 727 -16.42 -2.48 30.44
C ILE A 727 -16.70 -1.70 29.16
N ILE A 728 -17.13 -2.41 28.13
CA ILE A 728 -17.39 -1.85 26.80
C ILE A 728 -18.89 -1.90 26.58
N THR A 729 -19.49 -0.73 26.39
CA THR A 729 -20.95 -0.59 26.26
C THR A 729 -21.28 -0.03 24.89
N ALA A 730 -22.37 -0.51 24.30
CA ALA A 730 -22.94 0.07 23.10
C ALA A 730 -24.28 0.72 23.39
N THR A 731 -24.52 1.82 22.71
CA THR A 731 -25.71 2.63 22.86
C THR A 731 -26.57 2.61 21.59
N GLY A 732 -27.84 2.93 21.76
CA GLY A 732 -28.79 3.12 20.66
C GLY A 732 -28.47 4.32 19.77
N ASP A 733 -27.52 5.18 20.16
CA ASP A 733 -27.12 6.36 19.38
C ASP A 733 -25.93 6.07 18.43
N GLY A 734 -25.48 4.82 18.32
CA GLY A 734 -24.35 4.46 17.47
C GLY A 734 -22.98 4.63 18.12
N GLU A 735 -22.94 4.86 19.43
CA GLU A 735 -21.72 5.13 20.19
C GLU A 735 -21.30 3.96 21.07
N VAL A 736 -19.97 3.75 21.15
CA VAL A 736 -19.31 2.77 22.01
C VAL A 736 -18.55 3.50 23.11
N PHE A 737 -18.79 3.13 24.35
CA PHE A 737 -18.06 3.67 25.50
C PHE A 737 -17.17 2.59 26.11
N VAL A 738 -15.99 3.00 26.58
CA VAL A 738 -15.05 2.13 27.29
C VAL A 738 -14.83 2.72 28.68
N TRP A 739 -15.21 1.96 29.70
CA TRP A 739 -15.17 2.36 31.10
C TRP A 739 -14.12 1.55 31.86
N ASP A 740 -13.32 2.19 32.71
CA ASP A 740 -12.51 1.44 33.68
C ASP A 740 -13.40 1.00 34.84
N TYR A 741 -13.47 -0.30 35.11
CA TYR A 741 -14.19 -0.80 36.28
C TYR A 741 -13.55 -0.37 37.60
N THR A 742 -12.23 -0.27 37.64
CA THR A 742 -11.44 -0.05 38.86
C THR A 742 -11.49 1.41 39.29
N THR A 743 -11.28 2.33 38.33
CA THR A 743 -11.32 3.78 38.60
C THR A 743 -12.73 4.36 38.47
N ARG A 744 -13.64 3.66 37.78
CA ARG A 744 -15.00 4.11 37.44
C ARG A 744 -15.03 5.34 36.51
N GLU A 745 -13.95 5.56 35.77
CA GLU A 745 -13.85 6.68 34.85
C GLU A 745 -14.08 6.24 33.40
N LEU A 746 -14.61 7.16 32.59
CA LEU A 746 -14.75 6.98 31.15
C LEU A 746 -13.37 7.11 30.50
N LYS A 747 -12.88 6.03 29.88
CA LYS A 747 -11.61 6.05 29.12
C LYS A 747 -11.80 6.68 27.75
N SER A 748 -12.84 6.26 27.03
CA SER A 748 -13.06 6.70 25.66
C SER A 748 -14.52 6.61 25.25
N LYS A 749 -14.94 7.59 24.46
CA LYS A 749 -16.21 7.64 23.74
C LYS A 749 -15.92 7.58 22.24
N ILE A 750 -16.48 6.60 21.53
CA ILE A 750 -16.22 6.36 20.11
C ILE A 750 -17.56 6.35 19.36
N SER A 751 -17.78 7.32 18.48
CA SER A 751 -18.94 7.34 17.59
C SER A 751 -18.60 6.52 16.34
N VAL A 752 -19.26 5.37 16.20
CA VAL A 752 -18.92 4.36 15.16
C VAL A 752 -19.96 4.32 14.05
N HIS A 753 -21.25 4.39 14.41
CA HIS A 753 -22.37 4.24 13.48
C HIS A 753 -23.32 5.44 13.58
N SER A 754 -24.13 5.64 12.53
CA SER A 754 -25.23 6.61 12.51
C SER A 754 -26.52 6.10 13.16
N SER A 755 -26.65 4.79 13.31
CA SER A 755 -27.86 4.10 13.77
C SER A 755 -27.59 3.21 14.99
N PRO A 756 -28.64 2.70 15.64
CA PRO A 756 -28.51 1.87 16.83
C PRO A 756 -27.61 0.65 16.63
N ILE A 757 -26.73 0.42 17.60
CA ILE A 757 -25.88 -0.77 17.63
C ILE A 757 -26.72 -1.96 18.09
N SER A 758 -26.88 -2.94 17.21
CA SER A 758 -27.66 -4.16 17.45
C SER A 758 -26.83 -5.26 18.15
N GLY A 759 -25.50 -5.22 18.02
CA GLY A 759 -24.63 -6.21 18.62
C GLY A 759 -23.22 -5.68 18.84
N VAL A 760 -22.57 -6.21 19.88
CA VAL A 760 -21.16 -5.92 20.20
C VAL A 760 -20.45 -7.19 20.61
N CYS A 761 -19.22 -7.35 20.14
CA CYS A 761 -18.34 -8.42 20.58
C CYS A 761 -16.89 -7.93 20.72
N PHE A 762 -16.22 -8.32 21.81
CA PHE A 762 -14.81 -8.05 22.02
C PHE A 762 -13.93 -9.20 21.52
N ILE A 763 -12.89 -8.87 20.77
CA ILE A 763 -11.90 -9.83 20.26
C ILE A 763 -10.61 -9.68 21.06
N LEU A 764 -10.31 -10.73 21.84
CA LEU A 764 -9.15 -10.81 22.73
C LEU A 764 -7.80 -10.69 22.00
N SER A 765 -7.69 -11.26 20.81
CA SER A 765 -6.40 -11.38 20.10
C SER A 765 -5.82 -10.05 19.63
N GLY A 766 -6.63 -8.98 19.59
CA GLY A 766 -6.18 -7.70 19.04
C GLY A 766 -6.68 -6.43 19.72
N ASP A 767 -7.30 -6.53 20.90
CA ASP A 767 -7.90 -5.36 21.54
C ASP A 767 -8.92 -4.63 20.66
N ARG A 768 -9.72 -5.43 19.95
CA ARG A 768 -10.68 -4.92 18.99
C ARG A 768 -12.09 -5.15 19.47
N VAL A 769 -12.96 -4.22 19.08
CA VAL A 769 -14.40 -4.33 19.27
C VAL A 769 -15.04 -4.41 17.90
N VAL A 770 -15.85 -5.45 17.70
CA VAL A 770 -16.71 -5.55 16.53
C VAL A 770 -18.10 -5.08 16.93
N THR A 771 -18.64 -4.18 16.12
CA THR A 771 -20.00 -3.67 16.31
C THR A 771 -20.80 -3.84 15.04
N ALA A 772 -22.09 -4.15 15.21
CA ALA A 772 -23.05 -4.24 14.13
C ALA A 772 -24.15 -3.20 14.35
N SER A 773 -24.58 -2.58 13.26
CA SER A 773 -25.65 -1.58 13.24
C SER A 773 -26.92 -2.11 12.59
N GLU A 774 -28.06 -1.56 12.97
CA GLU A 774 -29.35 -1.76 12.26
C GLU A 774 -29.31 -1.25 10.80
N ASP A 775 -28.31 -0.45 10.42
CA ASP A 775 -28.10 -0.02 9.03
C ASP A 775 -27.50 -1.12 8.13
N GLY A 776 -27.08 -2.27 8.70
CA GLY A 776 -26.34 -3.31 7.97
C GLY A 776 -24.82 -3.14 7.98
N ASP A 777 -24.32 -2.10 8.65
CA ASP A 777 -22.89 -1.86 8.76
C ASP A 777 -22.27 -2.69 9.90
N VAL A 778 -21.19 -3.41 9.56
CA VAL A 778 -20.31 -4.07 10.53
C VAL A 778 -18.98 -3.36 10.54
N SER A 779 -18.54 -2.94 11.72
CA SER A 779 -17.27 -2.24 11.89
C SER A 779 -16.39 -2.90 12.94
N VAL A 780 -15.08 -2.84 12.69
CA VAL A 780 -14.03 -3.33 13.57
C VAL A 780 -13.24 -2.13 14.06
N THR A 781 -13.32 -1.86 15.35
CA THR A 781 -12.68 -0.71 16.00
C THR A 781 -11.51 -1.19 16.85
N ASP A 782 -10.35 -0.57 16.69
CA ASP A 782 -9.16 -0.83 17.51
C ASP A 782 -9.17 0.13 18.70
N LEU A 783 -9.20 -0.41 19.92
CA LEU A 783 -9.29 0.39 21.14
C LEU A 783 -7.99 1.15 21.45
N SER A 784 -6.87 0.82 20.79
CA SER A 784 -5.62 1.56 20.99
C SER A 784 -5.59 2.90 20.26
N VAL A 785 -6.27 3.00 19.11
CA VAL A 785 -6.31 4.20 18.27
C VAL A 785 -7.67 4.91 18.30
N LEU A 786 -8.70 4.24 18.82
CA LEU A 786 -10.04 4.78 19.03
C LEU A 786 -10.77 5.19 17.73
N HIS A 787 -10.49 4.51 16.63
CA HIS A 787 -11.27 4.64 15.39
C HIS A 787 -11.49 3.28 14.70
N SER A 788 -12.46 3.23 13.79
CA SER A 788 -12.71 2.05 12.96
C SER A 788 -11.53 1.79 12.03
N VAL A 789 -11.08 0.53 12.02
CA VAL A 789 -10.03 0.02 11.11
C VAL A 789 -10.65 -0.52 9.83
N TYR A 790 -11.85 -1.09 9.98
CA TYR A 790 -12.58 -1.73 8.90
C TYR A 790 -14.07 -1.51 9.08
N GLN A 791 -14.76 -1.18 8.01
CA GLN A 791 -16.21 -1.06 7.95
C GLN A 791 -16.71 -1.71 6.66
N LYS A 792 -17.76 -2.51 6.77
CA LYS A 792 -18.42 -3.10 5.61
C LYS A 792 -19.93 -3.04 5.75
N HIS A 793 -20.54 -2.52 4.71
CA HIS A 793 -21.98 -2.56 4.52
C HIS A 793 -22.38 -3.95 4.05
N LEU A 794 -23.22 -4.62 4.84
CA LEU A 794 -23.87 -5.86 4.46
C LEU A 794 -25.26 -5.52 3.91
N PRO A 795 -25.76 -6.30 2.92
CA PRO A 795 -27.08 -6.04 2.34
C PRO A 795 -28.23 -6.17 3.34
N GLU A 796 -27.98 -6.81 4.48
CA GLU A 796 -29.00 -7.15 5.47
C GLU A 796 -28.53 -6.73 6.86
N PRO A 797 -29.44 -6.19 7.70
CA PRO A 797 -29.07 -5.77 9.03
C PRO A 797 -28.72 -6.98 9.90
N VAL A 798 -27.58 -6.85 10.57
CA VAL A 798 -27.08 -7.83 11.53
C VAL A 798 -27.72 -7.52 12.87
N THR A 799 -28.28 -8.53 13.51
CA THR A 799 -29.04 -8.43 14.77
C THR A 799 -28.29 -9.02 15.95
N SER A 800 -27.33 -9.91 15.71
CA SER A 800 -26.53 -10.52 16.77
C SER A 800 -25.13 -10.91 16.30
N LEU A 801 -24.19 -10.85 17.24
CA LEU A 801 -22.76 -11.09 17.03
C LEU A 801 -22.25 -12.11 18.05
N CYS A 802 -21.47 -13.09 17.61
CA CYS A 802 -20.77 -14.02 18.51
C CYS A 802 -19.38 -14.35 17.98
N TRP A 803 -18.36 -14.20 18.83
CA TRP A 803 -16.99 -14.60 18.54
C TRP A 803 -16.75 -16.06 18.96
N ASP A 804 -16.00 -16.81 18.16
CA ASP A 804 -15.66 -18.22 18.43
C ASP A 804 -14.49 -18.43 19.41
N GLY A 805 -13.82 -17.34 19.82
CA GLY A 805 -12.62 -17.38 20.65
C GLY A 805 -11.30 -17.52 19.86
N SER A 806 -11.35 -17.85 18.57
CA SER A 806 -10.18 -18.14 17.72
C SER A 806 -10.03 -17.23 16.50
N SER A 807 -10.91 -17.35 15.50
CA SER A 807 -10.73 -16.73 14.18
C SER A 807 -12.03 -16.35 13.47
N VAL A 808 -13.15 -16.97 13.87
CA VAL A 808 -14.44 -16.86 13.19
C VAL A 808 -15.41 -16.01 14.00
N LEU A 809 -15.97 -15.01 13.34
CA LEU A 809 -17.09 -14.22 13.84
C LEU A 809 -18.39 -14.70 13.19
N TRP A 810 -19.38 -15.00 14.02
CA TRP A 810 -20.72 -15.37 13.61
C TRP A 810 -21.64 -14.16 13.62
N LEU A 811 -22.32 -13.93 12.50
CA LEU A 811 -23.26 -12.82 12.30
C LEU A 811 -24.66 -13.39 12.08
N GLY A 812 -25.61 -13.06 12.95
CA GLY A 812 -27.02 -13.34 12.73
C GLY A 812 -27.70 -12.18 12.02
N GLY A 813 -28.36 -12.43 10.89
CA GLY A 813 -29.09 -11.44 10.10
C GLY A 813 -30.59 -11.40 10.41
N SER A 814 -31.21 -10.27 10.06
CA SER A 814 -32.66 -10.04 10.22
C SER A 814 -33.55 -10.94 9.35
N ASN A 815 -33.02 -11.44 8.23
CA ASN A 815 -33.71 -12.36 7.32
C ASN A 815 -33.51 -13.85 7.68
N GLY A 816 -32.87 -14.15 8.82
CA GLY A 816 -32.58 -15.52 9.22
C GLY A 816 -31.28 -16.10 8.63
N SER A 817 -30.49 -15.29 7.92
CA SER A 817 -29.14 -15.67 7.49
C SER A 817 -28.17 -15.73 8.67
N LEU A 818 -27.32 -16.75 8.67
CA LEU A 818 -26.19 -16.90 9.56
C LEU A 818 -24.93 -16.83 8.69
N LEU A 819 -24.14 -15.78 8.86
CA LEU A 819 -22.91 -15.57 8.11
C LEU A 819 -21.71 -15.96 8.97
N GLN A 820 -20.78 -16.66 8.33
CA GLN A 820 -19.48 -16.98 8.90
C GLN A 820 -18.44 -16.01 8.34
N TRP A 821 -17.81 -15.25 9.23
CA TRP A 821 -16.78 -14.27 8.87
C TRP A 821 -15.42 -14.68 9.41
N ASN A 822 -14.42 -14.84 8.55
CA ASN A 822 -13.05 -15.05 9.00
C ASN A 822 -12.41 -13.70 9.27
N MET A 823 -12.10 -13.42 10.54
CA MET A 823 -11.53 -12.14 10.97
C MET A 823 -10.03 -12.03 10.69
N LEU A 824 -9.34 -13.14 10.38
CA LEU A 824 -7.94 -13.13 9.98
C LEU A 824 -7.82 -12.62 8.55
N THR A 825 -8.48 -13.31 7.60
CA THR A 825 -8.47 -12.99 6.16
C THR A 825 -9.41 -11.84 5.79
N VAL A 826 -10.33 -11.47 6.69
CA VAL A 826 -11.35 -10.44 6.47
C VAL A 826 -12.29 -10.83 5.32
N THR A 827 -12.54 -12.13 5.17
CA THR A 827 -13.42 -12.65 4.12
C THR A 827 -14.63 -13.33 4.71
N GLN A 828 -15.76 -13.19 4.02
CA GLN A 828 -16.94 -14.00 4.28
C GLN A 828 -16.67 -15.41 3.75
N THR A 829 -16.67 -16.41 4.63
CA THR A 829 -16.38 -17.80 4.25
C THR A 829 -17.63 -18.54 3.82
N SER A 830 -18.74 -18.35 4.53
CA SER A 830 -20.00 -19.02 4.23
C SER A 830 -21.21 -18.17 4.60
N SER A 831 -22.32 -18.44 3.92
CA SER A 831 -23.63 -17.85 4.17
C SER A 831 -24.64 -18.99 4.20
N HIS A 832 -25.36 -19.15 5.31
CA HIS A 832 -26.37 -20.18 5.47
C HIS A 832 -27.70 -19.54 5.90
N ILE A 833 -28.82 -19.90 5.27
CA ILE A 833 -30.14 -19.49 5.74
C ILE A 833 -30.54 -20.43 6.89
N ALA A 834 -30.33 -19.98 8.12
CA ALA A 834 -30.58 -20.79 9.31
C ALA A 834 -32.06 -20.79 9.70
N HIS A 835 -32.75 -19.66 9.55
CA HIS A 835 -34.14 -19.46 9.95
C HIS A 835 -34.93 -18.70 8.88
N ASP A 836 -36.26 -18.71 8.97
CA ASP A 836 -37.15 -17.96 8.07
C ASP A 836 -37.35 -16.50 8.52
N PHE A 837 -36.98 -16.19 9.77
CA PHE A 837 -37.10 -14.88 10.40
C PHE A 837 -35.82 -14.50 11.16
N SER A 838 -35.76 -13.25 11.62
CA SER A 838 -34.64 -12.63 12.34
C SER A 838 -34.04 -13.50 13.45
N ILE A 839 -32.71 -13.57 13.47
CA ILE A 839 -31.93 -14.25 14.53
C ILE A 839 -31.70 -13.26 15.67
N ASN A 840 -32.40 -13.40 16.79
CA ASN A 840 -32.23 -12.51 17.95
C ASN A 840 -30.91 -12.77 18.70
N ASN A 841 -30.41 -14.01 18.68
CA ASN A 841 -29.20 -14.37 19.43
C ASN A 841 -28.48 -15.55 18.77
N VAL A 842 -27.15 -15.44 18.75
CA VAL A 842 -26.23 -16.50 18.36
C VAL A 842 -25.34 -16.78 19.56
N TYR A 843 -25.24 -18.05 19.95
CA TYR A 843 -24.37 -18.51 21.03
C TYR A 843 -23.43 -19.59 20.52
N PHE A 844 -22.14 -19.46 20.82
CA PHE A 844 -21.11 -20.43 20.48
C PHE A 844 -20.63 -21.17 21.72
N ASP A 845 -20.66 -22.50 21.69
CA ASP A 845 -20.09 -23.35 22.72
C ASP A 845 -18.71 -23.86 22.26
N GLU A 846 -17.65 -23.34 22.89
CA GLU A 846 -16.26 -23.69 22.56
C GLU A 846 -15.95 -25.18 22.76
N ILE A 847 -16.56 -25.81 23.78
CA ILE A 847 -16.25 -27.18 24.19
C ILE A 847 -16.87 -28.18 23.22
N SER A 848 -18.14 -27.96 22.88
CA SER A 848 -18.89 -28.86 21.99
C SER A 848 -18.73 -28.53 20.51
N LYS A 849 -18.14 -27.37 20.18
CA LYS A 849 -18.08 -26.79 18.83
C LYS A 849 -19.47 -26.77 18.17
N THR A 850 -20.47 -26.33 18.93
CA THR A 850 -21.83 -26.11 18.42
C THR A 850 -22.21 -24.65 18.44
N VAL A 851 -22.91 -24.20 17.40
CA VAL A 851 -23.56 -22.90 17.34
C VAL A 851 -25.04 -23.09 17.63
N ILE A 852 -25.61 -22.22 18.45
CA ILE A 852 -27.04 -22.21 18.77
C ILE A 852 -27.61 -20.89 18.29
N THR A 853 -28.70 -20.97 17.54
CA THR A 853 -29.40 -19.81 17.01
C THR A 853 -30.82 -19.75 17.58
N ALA A 854 -31.18 -18.58 18.10
CA ALA A 854 -32.53 -18.28 18.58
C ALA A 854 -33.18 -17.24 17.67
N SER A 855 -34.39 -17.53 17.18
CA SER A 855 -35.05 -16.71 16.16
C SER A 855 -36.44 -16.25 16.58
N GLU A 856 -36.91 -15.21 15.87
CA GLU A 856 -38.28 -14.72 15.90
C GLU A 856 -39.29 -15.75 15.34
N ASP A 857 -38.81 -16.78 14.61
CA ASP A 857 -39.62 -17.91 14.14
C ASP A 857 -40.08 -18.87 15.26
N LYS A 858 -39.79 -18.53 16.53
CA LYS A 858 -40.15 -19.28 17.76
C LYS A 858 -39.36 -20.56 17.96
N THR A 859 -38.32 -20.79 17.17
CA THR A 859 -37.48 -21.98 17.25
C THR A 859 -36.07 -21.66 17.76
N VAL A 860 -35.46 -22.66 18.37
CA VAL A 860 -34.03 -22.70 18.67
C VAL A 860 -33.43 -23.81 17.82
N LYS A 861 -32.41 -23.51 17.02
CA LYS A 861 -31.70 -24.50 16.20
C LYS A 861 -30.30 -24.73 16.73
N ILE A 862 -29.86 -26.00 16.69
CA ILE A 862 -28.53 -26.42 17.11
C ILE A 862 -27.75 -26.86 15.88
N TRP A 863 -26.61 -26.22 15.66
CA TRP A 863 -25.72 -26.48 14.55
C TRP A 863 -24.43 -27.11 15.07
N LYS A 864 -24.12 -28.30 14.58
CA LYS A 864 -22.81 -28.92 14.84
C LYS A 864 -21.85 -28.47 13.75
N LEU A 865 -20.67 -28.04 14.18
CA LEU A 865 -19.62 -27.61 13.27
C LEU A 865 -18.66 -28.76 13.00
N THR A 866 -18.39 -29.01 11.72
CA THR A 866 -17.30 -29.86 11.26
C THR A 866 -16.33 -29.00 10.46
N LEU A 867 -15.04 -29.26 10.62
CA LEU A 867 -14.01 -28.58 9.84
C LEU A 867 -14.08 -29.09 8.40
N ASP A 868 -14.19 -28.18 7.42
CA ASP A 868 -13.90 -28.57 6.04
C ASP A 868 -12.40 -28.90 5.94
N SER A 869 -12.11 -30.15 5.56
CA SER A 869 -10.76 -30.68 5.39
C SER A 869 -10.15 -30.32 4.05
#